data_AF-A0A7R9A6A9-F1
#
_entry.id   AF-A0A7R9A6A9-F1
#
_cell.length_a   1.000
_cell.length_b   1.000
_cell.length_c   1.000
_cell.angle_alpha   90.00
_cell.angle_beta   90.00
_cell.angle_gamma   90.00
#
_symmetry.space_group_name_H-M   'P 1'
#
loop_
_entity.id
_entity.type
_entity.pdbx_description
1 polymer ?
#
loop_
_entity_poly.entity_id
_entity_poly.type
_entity_poly.pdbx_seq_one_letter_code
_entity_poly.pdbx_strand_id
1 'polypeptide(L)'
;MPLYLTGGWSQRNPTISYISQEQIINIGGTVEMKCSVQYSRDYAVLWLKLDPRSSSGATPISTGTTLIVPDNRFSLRHDTASSTYTLQIKDIQEADAGTYQCQVLITVQNRITADVLLSVRQPPVISDNSTRSVVVSEGQSVTLECYASGYPLPRVSWRRENNAVLPTGGAIYRGNKLTINSIKKEDRGTYYCVAENTVGKGARRNVAVEVEFSPVISVPRPRVGQALQYDMDLECHIEAYPPPAISWHKDGFQLSNNQHYTISNFASADEFTATTLRVLTIEKKQYGNFSCRAGNKLGLAEGRVELFETVIPVCPPACGQNLFTIGRSVMQAQSFGTLAIILFLFWNIEGQRQPTISYVSSKKLARIGQTSFLKCSVQYPGEYAVLWIKKGSGGESVDTPLSMGTTRIIPDDRVSVSKIRVGLDSYNYILEVRGIQESDNGNYICRIQIDVNTWREAETGFRVLMPPVISDESSSSVLVSEHESFMLKCSARGFPTPKISWRREDNVPFPNGRVIHQNGTLMIESVKREHRGFYYCMAWNGVSHAVSRRVHVEVEISPIVTTVRSRVFQALTYDVYMDCMVESYPPAAIAWYKDGNQLTNSRHYQSRKGVMDVDQVYEKIGEFGRQQGIYFVWLSLIVLSVPPHYLQMIFIGAKPHFICYAKNETQFMHDACFNDSTSTCTRLEYDSQLNSIATSWDMVCDKQYLVGMGQGLFMLGLMVGAPLLGRVSDAYGRKPILFLSIIFSTAFGAACSFANGFLSFFLFRFLDGFIGSGGLSNFVLTMELIGPSKRALVGCLNGCVFSVGIVFYAGLAFYIRDWRKLNLVACLVTVPLLPLYFCIPESPRWLLLKRREKEARDVLRRVAIGNGRDFHEDWIFEKPCNKADDAAGGMLQLFSSPRLAFLTSIQLFSWFSCSIIYYGLTLAAGDFSKDLYSSAALNGVIEIPGILLNIFLLSWCGRRTSLVGCMLLSSVACLPIPFLPISSTGSSVKLSLGLLGKLGISSAFSIIYIHSSELFPTVIRSAGLSLVFVTSRIGSTVAPFIHLMDSVSHDLQFTILGILSFVAGILDSWLPETSGKPLPQTLEDLVDDHVPLLKPGIIHQRLIPVISDDSASDSEEEEVIFHSI
;
A
#
# COMPACT_ATOMS: atom_id res chain seq x y z
N MET A 1 19.64 100.49 15.03
CA MET A 1 19.36 99.81 16.33
C MET A 1 19.65 98.31 16.17
N PRO A 2 20.21 97.61 17.18
CA PRO A 2 20.47 96.14 17.17
C PRO A 2 19.31 95.36 17.86
N LEU A 3 19.31 94.04 18.18
CA LEU A 3 20.37 93.02 18.38
C LEU A 3 19.88 91.56 18.11
N TYR A 4 20.83 90.60 18.02
CA TYR A 4 20.77 89.17 18.44
C TYR A 4 19.87 88.17 17.66
N LEU A 5 20.13 86.84 17.57
CA LEU A 5 20.84 85.82 18.39
C LEU A 5 21.53 84.71 17.51
N THR A 6 22.82 84.40 17.70
CA THR A 6 23.48 83.16 18.28
C THR A 6 23.45 81.81 17.54
N GLY A 7 24.59 81.07 17.57
CA GLY A 7 24.60 79.59 17.55
C GLY A 7 25.81 78.88 16.92
N GLY A 8 26.97 78.83 17.58
CA GLY A 8 28.09 77.97 17.15
C GLY A 8 27.99 76.56 17.73
N TRP A 9 28.26 75.53 16.91
CA TRP A 9 28.24 74.11 17.33
C TRP A 9 29.65 73.53 17.42
N SER A 10 29.99 72.92 18.55
CA SER A 10 31.18 72.07 18.68
C SER A 10 30.90 70.68 18.10
N GLN A 11 31.70 70.24 17.12
CA GLN A 11 31.70 68.83 16.70
C GLN A 11 32.13 67.95 17.88
N ARG A 12 31.38 66.86 18.11
CA ARG A 12 31.66 65.87 19.16
C ARG A 12 32.15 64.58 18.48
N ASN A 13 33.26 64.04 18.95
CA ASN A 13 33.79 62.76 18.44
C ASN A 13 32.81 61.61 18.71
N PRO A 14 32.73 60.60 17.83
CA PRO A 14 31.82 59.48 17.98
C PRO A 14 32.35 58.49 19.02
N THR A 15 31.44 57.74 19.65
CA THR A 15 31.81 56.67 20.59
C THR A 15 30.89 55.46 20.42
N ILE A 16 31.46 54.25 20.44
CA ILE A 16 30.66 53.01 20.50
C ILE A 16 30.20 52.85 21.95
N SER A 17 28.90 53.01 22.19
CA SER A 17 28.30 52.92 23.53
C SER A 17 27.80 51.51 23.89
N TYR A 18 27.63 50.65 22.89
CA TYR A 18 27.20 49.26 23.08
C TYR A 18 27.65 48.37 21.90
N ILE A 19 28.05 47.14 22.20
CA ILE A 19 28.24 46.04 21.26
C ILE A 19 27.62 44.77 21.86
N SER A 20 27.10 43.86 21.04
CA SER A 20 26.58 42.58 21.50
C SER A 20 27.68 41.66 22.06
N GLN A 21 27.33 40.86 23.07
CA GLN A 21 28.21 39.80 23.60
C GLN A 21 28.27 38.59 22.65
N GLU A 22 29.13 37.59 22.93
CA GLU A 22 29.24 36.36 22.13
C GLU A 22 27.85 35.77 21.80
N GLN A 23 27.65 35.46 20.51
CA GLN A 23 26.44 34.88 19.98
C GLN A 23 26.66 33.40 19.72
N ILE A 24 25.94 32.53 20.44
CA ILE A 24 25.97 31.08 20.24
C ILE A 24 24.65 30.65 19.58
N ILE A 25 24.69 30.29 18.31
CA ILE A 25 23.50 30.00 17.50
C ILE A 25 23.60 28.61 16.85
N ASN A 26 22.46 27.99 16.56
CA ASN A 26 22.43 26.72 15.81
C ASN A 26 22.39 27.00 14.30
N ILE A 27 22.88 26.07 13.47
CA ILE A 27 22.66 26.09 12.02
C ILE A 27 21.17 26.27 11.68
N GLY A 28 20.87 27.04 10.64
CA GLY A 28 19.51 27.45 10.23
C GLY A 28 18.88 28.53 11.12
N GLY A 29 19.54 28.92 12.21
CA GLY A 29 19.10 30.00 13.09
C GLY A 29 19.22 31.40 12.46
N THR A 30 18.79 32.42 13.20
CA THR A 30 19.03 33.83 12.86
C THR A 30 19.71 34.51 14.03
N VAL A 31 20.75 35.30 13.76
CA VAL A 31 21.45 36.12 14.76
C VAL A 31 21.24 37.61 14.47
N GLU A 32 21.15 38.44 15.51
CA GLU A 32 21.18 39.90 15.41
C GLU A 32 22.33 40.45 16.27
N MET A 33 23.38 40.96 15.63
CA MET A 33 24.51 41.63 16.29
C MET A 33 24.30 43.15 16.24
N LYS A 34 24.30 43.80 17.40
CA LYS A 34 23.92 45.22 17.56
C LYS A 34 25.12 46.04 18.03
N CYS A 35 25.33 47.18 17.36
CA CYS A 35 26.36 48.16 17.69
C CYS A 35 25.70 49.55 17.79
N SER A 36 25.76 50.20 18.95
CA SER A 36 25.17 51.54 19.14
C SER A 36 26.27 52.59 19.21
N VAL A 37 26.18 53.62 18.37
CA VAL A 37 27.23 54.64 18.20
C VAL A 37 26.67 56.02 18.49
N GLN A 38 27.17 56.68 19.54
CA GLN A 38 26.79 58.07 19.84
C GLN A 38 27.52 59.05 18.92
N TYR A 39 26.86 60.15 18.57
CA TYR A 39 27.36 61.20 17.67
C TYR A 39 27.76 60.71 16.26
N SER A 40 27.12 59.63 15.78
CA SER A 40 27.39 58.97 14.49
C SER A 40 27.06 59.77 13.22
N ARG A 41 26.29 60.87 13.32
CA ARG A 41 25.68 61.55 12.14
C ARG A 41 26.67 61.96 11.05
N ASP A 42 27.90 62.29 11.43
CA ASP A 42 28.95 62.79 10.54
C ASP A 42 30.03 61.73 10.24
N TYR A 43 29.86 60.46 10.68
CA TYR A 43 30.90 59.43 10.67
C TYR A 43 30.43 58.09 10.07
N ALA A 44 31.31 57.43 9.32
CA ALA A 44 31.00 56.13 8.70
C ALA A 44 31.15 54.97 9.71
N VAL A 45 30.05 54.26 9.95
CA VAL A 45 30.00 53.02 10.77
C VAL A 45 30.03 51.81 9.84
N LEU A 46 30.89 50.83 10.11
CA LEU A 46 31.12 49.64 9.30
C LEU A 46 30.92 48.38 10.15
N TRP A 47 30.41 47.32 9.55
CA TRP A 47 30.61 45.96 10.06
C TRP A 47 31.68 45.26 9.22
N LEU A 48 32.56 44.53 9.90
CA LEU A 48 33.63 43.72 9.32
C LEU A 48 33.53 42.29 9.89
N LYS A 49 33.99 41.27 9.16
CA LYS A 49 34.30 39.95 9.70
C LYS A 49 35.82 39.80 9.73
N LEU A 50 36.38 39.47 10.89
CA LEU A 50 37.81 39.28 11.09
C LEU A 50 38.18 37.83 10.75
N ASP A 51 39.17 37.64 9.88
CA ASP A 51 39.81 36.33 9.69
C ASP A 51 41.09 36.25 10.53
N PRO A 52 41.15 35.41 11.58
CA PRO A 52 42.34 35.26 12.41
C PRO A 52 43.54 34.64 11.66
N ARG A 53 43.37 34.16 10.42
CA ARG A 53 44.45 33.59 9.59
C ARG A 53 45.10 34.58 8.62
N SER A 54 44.60 35.81 8.49
CA SER A 54 45.10 36.78 7.52
C SER A 54 45.61 38.07 8.16
N SER A 55 46.85 38.45 7.85
CA SER A 55 47.53 39.66 8.39
C SER A 55 46.99 40.98 7.85
N SER A 56 46.10 40.95 6.85
CA SER A 56 45.33 42.09 6.32
C SER A 56 43.81 41.85 6.34
N GLY A 57 43.35 40.70 6.84
CA GLY A 57 42.01 40.15 6.55
C GLY A 57 40.90 40.56 7.51
N ALA A 58 40.33 41.74 7.26
CA ALA A 58 38.99 42.08 7.73
C ALA A 58 38.06 42.23 6.53
N THR A 59 37.15 41.27 6.30
CA THR A 59 36.19 41.31 5.20
C THR A 59 35.09 42.34 5.51
N PRO A 60 34.93 43.40 4.70
CA PRO A 60 33.90 44.41 4.96
C PRO A 60 32.50 43.86 4.66
N ILE A 61 31.65 43.86 5.68
CA ILE A 61 30.26 43.40 5.59
C ILE A 61 29.33 44.56 5.20
N SER A 62 29.57 45.76 5.74
CA SER A 62 28.71 46.93 5.50
C SER A 62 29.44 48.28 5.53
N THR A 63 28.83 49.26 4.87
CA THR A 63 29.13 50.70 4.98
C THR A 63 27.86 51.45 5.37
N GLY A 64 27.82 52.03 6.57
CA GLY A 64 26.64 52.71 7.10
C GLY A 64 25.42 51.79 7.14
N THR A 65 24.38 52.14 6.38
CA THR A 65 23.16 51.33 6.21
C THR A 65 23.19 50.45 4.96
N THR A 66 24.23 50.50 4.14
CA THR A 66 24.36 49.68 2.92
C THR A 66 25.20 48.42 3.18
N LEU A 67 24.69 47.28 2.72
CA LEU A 67 25.38 45.99 2.79
C LEU A 67 26.32 45.86 1.58
N ILE A 68 27.52 45.33 1.82
CA ILE A 68 28.54 45.09 0.78
C ILE A 68 28.53 43.63 0.33
N VAL A 69 28.22 42.69 1.24
CA VAL A 69 28.15 41.25 0.93
C VAL A 69 26.94 40.97 0.03
N PRO A 70 27.10 40.31 -1.13
CA PRO A 70 26.00 39.93 -2.02
C PRO A 70 25.25 38.66 -1.54
N ASP A 71 25.10 38.48 -0.23
CA ASP A 71 24.38 37.35 0.38
C ASP A 71 23.06 37.83 0.98
N ASN A 72 21.94 37.37 0.41
CA ASN A 72 20.57 37.71 0.83
C ASN A 72 20.21 37.27 2.26
N ARG A 73 21.03 36.42 2.90
CA ARG A 73 20.92 36.06 4.31
C ARG A 73 21.33 37.20 5.24
N PHE A 74 22.25 38.06 4.79
CA PHE A 74 22.72 39.22 5.52
C PHE A 74 21.76 40.40 5.30
N SER A 75 21.49 41.15 6.37
CA SER A 75 20.65 42.34 6.31
C SER A 75 21.03 43.33 7.40
N LEU A 76 20.82 44.62 7.14
CA LEU A 76 21.14 45.70 8.07
C LEU A 76 19.86 46.41 8.49
N ARG A 77 19.81 46.79 9.77
CA ARG A 77 18.79 47.69 10.31
C ARG A 77 19.47 48.79 11.09
N HIS A 78 19.05 50.03 10.90
CA HIS A 78 19.54 51.17 11.66
C HIS A 78 18.37 51.86 12.34
N ASP A 79 18.39 51.88 13.67
CA ASP A 79 17.44 52.64 14.48
C ASP A 79 18.02 54.03 14.74
N THR A 80 17.38 55.05 14.16
CA THR A 80 17.80 56.45 14.26
C THR A 80 17.52 57.10 15.62
N ALA A 81 16.64 56.51 16.45
CA ALA A 81 16.34 57.03 17.78
C ALA A 81 17.40 56.59 18.80
N SER A 82 17.88 55.35 18.70
CA SER A 82 18.95 54.80 19.56
C SER A 82 20.35 54.88 18.92
N SER A 83 20.45 55.26 17.65
CA SER A 83 21.69 55.23 16.85
C SER A 83 22.35 53.85 16.83
N THR A 84 21.52 52.82 16.62
CA THR A 84 21.92 51.40 16.69
C THR A 84 21.93 50.74 15.32
N TYR A 85 23.11 50.27 14.91
CA TYR A 85 23.35 49.50 13.69
C TYR A 85 23.30 48.02 14.02
N THR A 86 22.30 47.31 13.48
CA THR A 86 22.09 45.88 13.67
C THR A 86 22.45 45.13 12.40
N LEU A 87 23.43 44.23 12.49
CA LEU A 87 23.71 43.22 11.48
C LEU A 87 22.91 41.96 11.80
N GLN A 88 21.98 41.59 10.91
CA GLN A 88 21.18 40.39 11.01
C GLN A 88 21.63 39.39 9.95
N ILE A 89 21.99 38.17 10.37
CA ILE A 89 22.31 37.04 9.48
C ILE A 89 21.26 35.96 9.74
N LYS A 90 20.50 35.61 8.70
CA LYS A 90 19.47 34.56 8.70
C LYS A 90 20.05 33.26 8.15
N ASP A 91 19.42 32.13 8.45
CA ASP A 91 19.83 30.81 7.95
C ASP A 91 21.33 30.56 8.14
N ILE A 92 21.76 30.59 9.40
CA ILE A 92 23.18 30.49 9.78
C ILE A 92 23.80 29.17 9.28
N GLN A 93 24.98 29.29 8.68
CA GLN A 93 25.82 28.20 8.18
C GLN A 93 27.12 28.09 9.00
N GLU A 94 27.82 26.95 8.93
CA GLU A 94 29.10 26.74 9.63
C GLU A 94 30.14 27.82 9.29
N ALA A 95 30.20 28.23 8.01
CA ALA A 95 31.10 29.27 7.51
C ALA A 95 30.82 30.69 8.06
N ASP A 96 29.65 30.94 8.67
CA ASP A 96 29.37 32.23 9.31
C ASP A 96 30.11 32.37 10.64
N ALA A 97 30.56 31.29 11.27
CA ALA A 97 31.34 31.34 12.52
C ALA A 97 32.58 32.24 12.39
N GLY A 98 32.93 32.94 13.48
CA GLY A 98 34.06 33.87 13.54
C GLY A 98 33.74 35.18 14.27
N THR A 99 34.72 36.08 14.34
CA THR A 99 34.57 37.37 15.04
C THR A 99 34.11 38.45 14.08
N TYR A 100 33.05 39.17 14.43
CA TYR A 100 32.55 40.34 13.71
C TYR A 100 32.94 41.61 14.48
N GLN A 101 33.38 42.64 13.77
CA GLN A 101 33.84 43.91 14.32
C GLN A 101 32.98 45.06 13.81
N CYS A 102 32.42 45.85 14.72
CA CYS A 102 31.86 47.16 14.42
C CYS A 102 33.00 48.19 14.45
N GLN A 103 33.20 48.93 13.35
CA GLN A 103 34.27 49.92 13.22
C GLN A 103 33.68 51.28 12.82
N VAL A 104 34.08 52.37 13.50
CA VAL A 104 33.72 53.75 13.09
C VAL A 104 34.98 54.49 12.66
N LEU A 105 34.95 55.08 11.46
CA LEU A 105 36.05 55.88 10.92
C LEU A 105 35.88 57.34 11.33
N ILE A 106 36.89 57.90 12.02
CA ILE A 106 36.94 59.30 12.46
C ILE A 106 37.79 60.11 11.47
N THR A 107 38.95 59.58 11.09
CA THR A 107 39.79 60.06 9.98
C THR A 107 40.43 58.84 9.27
N VAL A 108 41.20 59.07 8.20
CA VAL A 108 41.89 57.97 7.48
C VAL A 108 42.83 57.16 8.39
N GLN A 109 43.42 57.78 9.43
CA GLN A 109 44.30 57.12 10.39
C GLN A 109 43.65 56.82 11.75
N ASN A 110 42.47 57.39 12.07
CA ASN A 110 41.84 57.27 13.38
C ASN A 110 40.49 56.55 13.30
N ARG A 111 40.37 55.43 14.02
CA ARG A 111 39.18 54.57 14.07
C ARG A 111 38.92 54.06 15.49
N ILE A 112 37.67 53.77 15.78
CA ILE A 112 37.23 53.07 17.00
C ILE A 112 36.56 51.75 16.60
N THR A 113 36.78 50.68 17.37
CA THR A 113 36.31 49.32 17.08
C THR A 113 35.68 48.65 18.30
N ALA A 114 34.77 47.71 18.06
CA ALA A 114 34.21 46.82 19.08
C ALA A 114 33.80 45.47 18.46
N ASP A 115 34.13 44.36 19.13
CA ASP A 115 34.08 43.02 18.55
C ASP A 115 33.03 42.12 19.21
N VAL A 116 32.49 41.17 18.45
CA VAL A 116 31.55 40.14 18.89
C VAL A 116 31.86 38.81 18.21
N LEU A 117 31.99 37.72 18.99
CA LEU A 117 32.22 36.37 18.48
C LEU A 117 30.89 35.70 18.11
N LEU A 118 30.85 35.03 16.94
CA LEU A 118 29.75 34.17 16.50
C LEU A 118 30.21 32.70 16.50
N SER A 119 29.61 31.90 17.38
CA SER A 119 29.89 30.47 17.57
C SER A 119 28.72 29.64 17.05
N VAL A 120 28.95 28.84 16.00
CA VAL A 120 27.91 28.05 15.33
C VAL A 120 27.87 26.61 15.85
N ARG A 121 26.71 26.18 16.32
CA ARG A 121 26.43 24.84 16.85
C ARG A 121 25.76 23.96 15.80
N GLN A 122 26.23 22.73 15.67
CA GLN A 122 25.71 21.75 14.71
C GLN A 122 25.45 20.38 15.35
N PRO A 123 24.37 19.69 14.95
CA PRO A 123 24.01 18.37 15.50
C PRO A 123 25.01 17.28 15.09
N PRO A 124 24.96 16.09 15.70
CA PRO A 124 25.81 14.97 15.33
C PRO A 124 25.47 14.42 13.95
N VAL A 125 26.47 14.11 13.14
CA VAL A 125 26.32 13.43 11.84
C VAL A 125 27.21 12.19 11.83
N ILE A 126 26.62 10.99 11.66
CA ILE A 126 27.39 9.73 11.62
C ILE A 126 27.97 9.52 10.23
N SER A 127 29.30 9.52 10.16
CA SER A 127 30.12 9.36 8.96
C SER A 127 29.89 8.02 8.26
N ASP A 128 30.02 8.03 6.93
CA ASP A 128 29.69 6.88 6.10
C ASP A 128 30.64 5.69 6.18
N ASN A 129 31.87 5.90 6.65
CA ASN A 129 32.82 4.84 7.02
C ASN A 129 32.38 4.02 8.26
N SER A 130 31.29 4.38 8.93
CA SER A 130 30.70 3.59 10.02
C SER A 130 30.00 2.34 9.49
N THR A 131 30.18 1.19 10.14
CA THR A 131 29.61 -0.12 9.77
C THR A 131 28.09 -0.03 9.51
N ARG A 132 27.61 -0.72 8.48
CA ARG A 132 26.19 -0.76 8.07
C ARG A 132 25.56 -2.14 8.20
N SER A 133 26.32 -3.18 7.87
CA SER A 133 25.98 -4.58 8.10
C SER A 133 27.26 -5.41 8.18
N VAL A 134 27.18 -6.58 8.81
CA VAL A 134 28.26 -7.56 8.85
C VAL A 134 27.68 -8.97 8.88
N VAL A 135 28.32 -9.88 8.15
CA VAL A 135 28.02 -11.31 8.15
C VAL A 135 29.23 -12.03 8.73
N VAL A 136 29.00 -12.90 9.71
CA VAL A 136 30.06 -13.57 10.47
C VAL A 136 29.64 -14.99 10.85
N SER A 137 30.55 -15.96 10.80
CA SER A 137 30.25 -17.32 11.22
C SER A 137 30.23 -17.46 12.74
N GLU A 138 29.37 -18.33 13.27
CA GLU A 138 29.32 -18.66 14.69
C GLU A 138 30.71 -19.06 15.24
N GLY A 139 31.05 -18.54 16.41
CA GLY A 139 32.35 -18.72 17.07
C GLY A 139 33.47 -17.75 16.63
N GLN A 140 33.25 -16.91 15.61
CA GLN A 140 34.21 -15.87 15.22
C GLN A 140 34.02 -14.56 16.02
N SER A 141 35.03 -13.69 16.01
CA SER A 141 34.93 -12.34 16.58
C SER A 141 34.55 -11.31 15.50
N VAL A 142 33.78 -10.29 15.88
CA VAL A 142 33.34 -9.20 14.99
C VAL A 142 33.50 -7.84 15.67
N THR A 143 33.88 -6.81 14.91
CA THR A 143 33.99 -5.42 15.39
C THR A 143 33.09 -4.50 14.58
N LEU A 144 32.25 -3.72 15.27
CA LEU A 144 31.37 -2.71 14.69
C LEU A 144 31.96 -1.32 14.95
N GLU A 145 32.02 -0.46 13.94
CA GLU A 145 32.65 0.86 14.02
C GLU A 145 31.66 1.99 13.72
N CYS A 146 31.74 3.08 14.47
CA CYS A 146 30.87 4.23 14.34
C CYS A 146 31.60 5.53 14.68
N TYR A 147 31.68 6.42 13.69
CA TYR A 147 32.35 7.71 13.74
C TYR A 147 31.34 8.81 13.47
N ALA A 148 31.41 9.91 14.21
CA ALA A 148 30.49 11.03 14.04
C ALA A 148 31.18 12.39 14.18
N SER A 149 30.80 13.33 13.32
CA SER A 149 31.16 14.75 13.38
C SER A 149 30.05 15.56 14.04
N GLY A 150 30.37 16.80 14.46
CA GLY A 150 29.42 17.72 15.09
C GLY A 150 30.13 18.72 16.02
N TYR A 151 29.47 19.81 16.38
CA TYR A 151 30.00 20.81 17.31
C TYR A 151 28.94 21.23 18.36
N PRO A 152 29.16 20.95 19.66
CA PRO A 152 30.33 20.27 20.25
C PRO A 152 30.52 18.83 19.77
N LEU A 153 31.74 18.30 19.88
CA LEU A 153 32.10 16.96 19.39
C LEU A 153 31.19 15.87 20.02
N PRO A 154 30.55 15.01 19.21
CA PRO A 154 29.56 14.06 19.72
C PRO A 154 30.17 12.86 20.44
N ARG A 155 29.44 12.33 21.41
CA ARG A 155 29.76 11.10 22.13
C ARG A 155 29.05 9.93 21.48
N VAL A 156 29.79 8.87 21.12
CA VAL A 156 29.25 7.65 20.51
C VAL A 156 29.00 6.57 21.57
N SER A 157 27.85 5.91 21.48
CA SER A 157 27.52 4.71 22.26
C SER A 157 26.79 3.68 21.40
N TRP A 158 26.98 2.40 21.72
CA TRP A 158 26.33 1.26 21.08
C TRP A 158 25.26 0.65 21.98
N ARG A 159 24.18 0.18 21.35
CA ARG A 159 23.07 -0.54 21.98
C ARG A 159 22.57 -1.63 21.03
N ARG A 160 21.79 -2.58 21.57
CA ARG A 160 21.08 -3.60 20.80
C ARG A 160 19.58 -3.31 20.79
N GLU A 161 18.88 -3.75 19.75
CA GLU A 161 17.44 -3.62 19.61
C GLU A 161 16.68 -4.14 20.86
N ASN A 162 15.52 -3.54 21.15
CA ASN A 162 14.72 -3.80 22.35
C ASN A 162 15.45 -3.57 23.70
N ASN A 163 16.56 -2.82 23.72
CA ASN A 163 17.48 -2.70 24.86
C ASN A 163 17.98 -4.06 25.37
N ALA A 164 18.10 -5.05 24.47
CA ALA A 164 18.71 -6.33 24.78
C ALA A 164 20.15 -6.14 25.27
N VAL A 165 20.61 -7.05 26.14
CA VAL A 165 21.98 -7.04 26.64
C VAL A 165 22.94 -7.26 25.48
N LEU A 166 23.97 -6.41 25.38
CA LEU A 166 25.04 -6.55 24.41
C LEU A 166 25.87 -7.81 24.73
N PRO A 167 26.43 -8.53 23.75
CA PRO A 167 27.26 -9.71 24.01
C PRO A 167 28.50 -9.42 24.87
N THR A 168 28.94 -8.16 24.91
CA THR A 168 30.01 -7.66 25.79
C THR A 168 29.60 -7.43 27.25
N GLY A 169 28.31 -7.59 27.58
CA GLY A 169 27.72 -7.26 28.87
C GLY A 169 27.20 -5.82 28.95
N GLY A 170 26.06 -5.65 29.64
CA GLY A 170 25.37 -4.37 29.80
C GLY A 170 24.47 -3.98 28.63
N ALA A 171 23.63 -2.95 28.81
CA ALA A 171 22.68 -2.48 27.80
C ALA A 171 23.24 -1.36 26.89
N ILE A 172 24.36 -0.74 27.29
CA ILE A 172 25.01 0.37 26.57
C ILE A 172 26.53 0.19 26.67
N TYR A 173 27.21 0.19 25.53
CA TYR A 173 28.66 0.26 25.45
C TYR A 173 29.08 1.65 24.96
N ARG A 174 30.05 2.31 25.59
CA ARG A 174 30.51 3.66 25.21
C ARG A 174 31.82 3.58 24.45
N GLY A 175 31.88 4.20 23.28
CA GLY A 175 33.05 4.19 22.40
C GLY A 175 32.69 3.99 20.94
N ASN A 176 33.63 4.34 20.06
CA ASN A 176 33.43 4.31 18.61
C ASN A 176 33.46 2.88 18.04
N LYS A 177 34.14 1.93 18.71
CA LYS A 177 34.27 0.53 18.26
C LYS A 177 33.71 -0.43 19.30
N LEU A 178 32.80 -1.32 18.90
CA LEU A 178 32.24 -2.40 19.71
C LEU A 178 32.75 -3.74 19.17
N THR A 179 33.55 -4.47 19.96
CA THR A 179 34.07 -5.79 19.59
C THR A 179 33.33 -6.89 20.37
N ILE A 180 32.74 -7.84 19.62
CA ILE A 180 32.07 -9.04 20.13
C ILE A 180 32.99 -10.23 19.87
N ASN A 181 33.31 -11.01 20.91
CA ASN A 181 34.20 -12.17 20.80
C ASN A 181 33.40 -13.48 20.83
N SER A 182 33.72 -14.41 19.93
CA SER A 182 33.06 -15.72 19.82
C SER A 182 31.54 -15.61 19.74
N ILE A 183 31.06 -14.97 18.66
CA ILE A 183 29.65 -14.63 18.45
C ILE A 183 28.77 -15.89 18.34
N LYS A 184 27.59 -15.87 18.95
CA LYS A 184 26.63 -16.98 18.92
C LYS A 184 25.47 -16.68 17.99
N LYS A 185 24.72 -17.71 17.57
CA LYS A 185 23.46 -17.50 16.84
C LYS A 185 22.47 -16.60 17.60
N GLU A 186 22.46 -16.63 18.94
CA GLU A 186 21.60 -15.74 19.75
C GLU A 186 22.05 -14.27 19.75
N ASP A 187 23.23 -13.95 19.21
CA ASP A 187 23.76 -12.58 19.11
C ASP A 187 23.37 -11.89 17.78
N ARG A 188 22.74 -12.62 16.86
CA ARG A 188 22.14 -12.11 15.60
C ARG A 188 21.16 -10.96 15.86
N GLY A 189 21.06 -10.03 14.90
CA GLY A 189 20.02 -8.99 14.86
C GLY A 189 20.56 -7.56 14.80
N THR A 190 19.70 -6.59 15.09
CA THR A 190 20.02 -5.17 14.91
C THR A 190 20.76 -4.58 16.12
N TYR A 191 21.95 -4.07 15.86
CA TYR A 191 22.69 -3.18 16.76
C TYR A 191 22.49 -1.74 16.26
N TYR A 192 22.67 -0.76 17.13
CA TYR A 192 22.68 0.63 16.69
C TYR A 192 23.69 1.46 17.48
N CYS A 193 24.47 2.26 16.77
CA CYS A 193 25.25 3.32 17.40
C CYS A 193 24.42 4.61 17.46
N VAL A 194 24.60 5.35 18.54
CA VAL A 194 23.97 6.64 18.82
C VAL A 194 25.10 7.64 19.07
N ALA A 195 25.12 8.71 18.28
CA ALA A 195 26.04 9.83 18.42
C ALA A 195 25.26 11.04 18.96
N GLU A 196 25.62 11.52 20.15
CA GLU A 196 24.90 12.58 20.87
C GLU A 196 25.82 13.75 21.22
N ASN A 197 25.36 14.97 20.95
CA ASN A 197 25.94 16.20 21.51
C ASN A 197 24.80 17.07 22.10
N THR A 198 25.09 18.31 22.48
CA THR A 198 24.11 19.23 23.09
C THR A 198 23.20 19.95 22.08
N VAL A 199 23.17 19.52 20.81
CA VAL A 199 22.61 20.27 19.69
C VAL A 199 21.71 19.36 18.85
N GLY A 200 20.44 19.75 18.68
CA GLY A 200 19.48 18.96 17.90
C GLY A 200 19.18 17.59 18.53
N LYS A 201 18.83 16.61 17.69
CA LYS A 201 18.62 15.22 18.10
C LYS A 201 19.87 14.41 17.75
N GLY A 202 20.27 13.49 18.63
CA GLY A 202 21.38 12.58 18.35
C GLY A 202 21.15 11.76 17.09
N ALA A 203 22.20 11.58 16.29
CA ALA A 203 22.15 10.71 15.12
C ALA A 203 22.21 9.25 15.56
N ARG A 204 21.52 8.37 14.83
CA ARG A 204 21.59 6.91 15.02
C ARG A 204 21.91 6.22 13.70
N ARG A 205 22.68 5.13 13.75
CA ARG A 205 22.91 4.25 12.61
C ARG A 205 22.64 2.81 13.05
N ASN A 206 21.71 2.16 12.36
CA ASN A 206 21.43 0.73 12.54
C ASN A 206 22.52 -0.09 11.84
N VAL A 207 22.90 -1.21 12.46
CA VAL A 207 23.93 -2.14 12.00
C VAL A 207 23.37 -3.55 12.13
N ALA A 208 23.10 -4.20 10.99
CA ALA A 208 22.64 -5.59 10.97
C ALA A 208 23.83 -6.53 11.21
N VAL A 209 23.74 -7.39 12.24
CA VAL A 209 24.73 -8.44 12.52
C VAL A 209 24.09 -9.78 12.20
N GLU A 210 24.50 -10.38 11.10
CA GLU A 210 24.04 -11.68 10.62
C GLU A 210 25.04 -12.76 11.06
N VAL A 211 24.55 -13.79 11.76
CA VAL A 211 25.38 -14.89 12.28
C VAL A 211 25.07 -16.16 11.52
N GLU A 212 26.06 -16.72 10.85
CA GLU A 212 25.90 -17.94 10.04
C GLU A 212 26.29 -19.19 10.84
N PHE A 213 25.39 -20.19 10.87
CA PHE A 213 25.54 -21.45 11.58
C PHE A 213 24.95 -22.64 10.80
N SER A 214 25.47 -23.85 11.07
CA SER A 214 25.03 -25.09 10.41
C SER A 214 23.62 -25.51 10.83
N PRO A 215 22.88 -26.28 10.02
CA PRO A 215 21.51 -26.66 10.35
C PRO A 215 21.44 -27.55 11.59
N VAL A 216 20.46 -27.28 12.46
CA VAL A 216 20.12 -28.08 13.64
C VAL A 216 18.69 -28.58 13.49
N ILE A 217 18.48 -29.89 13.59
CA ILE A 217 17.15 -30.49 13.45
C ILE A 217 16.67 -31.02 14.80
N SER A 218 15.49 -30.55 15.22
CA SER A 218 14.70 -31.10 16.32
C SER A 218 13.52 -31.88 15.76
N VAL A 219 13.19 -33.02 16.39
CA VAL A 219 12.08 -33.89 15.98
C VAL A 219 11.09 -33.98 17.15
N PRO A 220 9.96 -33.25 17.14
CA PRO A 220 9.02 -33.22 18.27
C PRO A 220 8.41 -34.58 18.62
N ARG A 221 8.22 -35.44 17.61
CA ARG A 221 7.60 -36.76 17.74
C ARG A 221 8.44 -37.80 16.98
N PRO A 222 9.50 -38.38 17.58
CA PRO A 222 10.41 -39.29 16.88
C PRO A 222 9.82 -40.66 16.57
N ARG A 223 8.68 -41.03 17.19
CA ARG A 223 7.90 -42.22 16.89
C ARG A 223 6.43 -41.85 16.81
N VAL A 224 5.74 -42.27 15.75
CA VAL A 224 4.35 -41.92 15.46
C VAL A 224 3.59 -43.17 15.02
N GLY A 225 2.45 -43.45 15.64
CA GLY A 225 1.60 -44.59 15.31
C GLY A 225 0.39 -44.17 14.49
N GLN A 226 0.01 -44.93 13.46
CA GLN A 226 -1.24 -44.72 12.73
C GLN A 226 -1.81 -46.03 12.16
N ALA A 227 -3.13 -46.11 12.08
CA ALA A 227 -3.85 -47.23 11.47
C ALA A 227 -3.83 -47.17 9.92
N LEU A 228 -3.97 -48.33 9.29
CA LEU A 228 -4.10 -48.43 7.83
C LEU A 228 -5.27 -47.60 7.30
N GLN A 229 -5.13 -47.05 6.09
CA GLN A 229 -6.09 -46.19 5.39
C GLN A 229 -6.30 -44.79 5.98
N TYR A 230 -5.60 -44.41 7.06
CA TYR A 230 -5.60 -43.04 7.60
C TYR A 230 -4.37 -42.25 7.15
N ASP A 231 -4.44 -40.93 7.29
CA ASP A 231 -3.34 -40.00 7.04
C ASP A 231 -2.49 -39.79 8.31
N MET A 232 -1.21 -39.42 8.16
CA MET A 232 -0.38 -38.97 9.28
C MET A 232 0.60 -37.87 8.88
N ASP A 233 0.74 -36.84 9.72
CA ASP A 233 1.70 -35.75 9.56
C ASP A 233 2.95 -35.99 10.44
N LEU A 234 4.09 -36.25 9.78
CA LEU A 234 5.43 -36.35 10.38
C LEU A 234 6.12 -34.99 10.33
N GLU A 235 6.84 -34.59 11.38
CA GLU A 235 7.25 -33.20 11.59
C GLU A 235 8.70 -33.09 12.06
N CYS A 236 9.47 -32.17 11.47
CA CYS A 236 10.79 -31.77 11.92
C CYS A 236 10.89 -30.24 12.00
N HIS A 237 11.56 -29.72 13.03
CA HIS A 237 11.87 -28.31 13.23
C HIS A 237 13.34 -28.08 12.93
N ILE A 238 13.65 -27.08 12.10
CA ILE A 238 14.98 -26.86 11.54
C ILE A 238 15.41 -25.43 11.86
N GLU A 239 16.50 -25.27 12.62
CA GLU A 239 17.17 -24.00 12.85
C GLU A 239 18.43 -23.92 11.97
N ALA A 240 18.54 -22.95 11.07
CA ALA A 240 19.73 -22.75 10.24
C ALA A 240 19.81 -21.35 9.64
N TYR A 241 21.01 -20.78 9.54
CA TYR A 241 21.26 -19.55 8.78
C TYR A 241 22.62 -19.62 8.05
N PRO A 242 22.72 -19.40 6.73
CA PRO A 242 21.63 -19.10 5.79
C PRO A 242 20.61 -20.23 5.64
N PRO A 243 19.41 -19.95 5.06
CA PRO A 243 18.33 -20.92 4.91
C PRO A 243 18.77 -22.24 4.23
N PRO A 244 18.33 -23.40 4.74
CA PRO A 244 18.82 -24.69 4.29
C PRO A 244 17.99 -25.28 3.14
N ALA A 245 18.61 -26.10 2.30
CA ALA A 245 17.91 -27.02 1.40
C ALA A 245 17.36 -28.20 2.22
N ILE A 246 16.04 -28.42 2.15
CA ILE A 246 15.32 -29.41 2.95
C ILE A 246 14.79 -30.55 2.06
N SER A 247 14.99 -31.79 2.49
CA SER A 247 14.47 -32.98 1.80
C SER A 247 14.03 -34.07 2.78
N TRP A 248 12.97 -34.80 2.44
CA TRP A 248 12.56 -36.01 3.16
C TRP A 248 13.05 -37.25 2.43
N HIS A 249 13.41 -38.29 3.17
CA HIS A 249 13.94 -39.54 2.67
C HIS A 249 13.23 -40.71 3.36
N LYS A 250 13.08 -41.83 2.65
CA LYS A 250 12.67 -43.12 3.21
C LYS A 250 13.56 -44.21 2.63
N ASP A 251 14.04 -45.12 3.48
CA ASP A 251 14.89 -46.26 3.08
C ASP A 251 16.13 -45.84 2.26
N GLY A 252 16.64 -44.62 2.50
CA GLY A 252 17.77 -44.03 1.79
C GLY A 252 17.43 -43.26 0.50
N PHE A 253 16.18 -43.31 0.02
CA PHE A 253 15.73 -42.62 -1.18
C PHE A 253 14.98 -41.32 -0.86
N GLN A 254 15.26 -40.26 -1.62
CA GLN A 254 14.58 -38.99 -1.48
C GLN A 254 13.11 -39.07 -1.93
N LEU A 255 12.21 -38.56 -1.10
CA LEU A 255 10.78 -38.46 -1.36
C LEU A 255 10.43 -37.16 -2.11
N SER A 256 9.36 -37.23 -2.89
CA SER A 256 8.75 -36.11 -3.61
C SER A 256 7.24 -36.13 -3.46
N ASN A 257 6.58 -35.00 -3.76
CA ASN A 257 5.12 -34.88 -3.65
C ASN A 257 4.43 -35.78 -4.68
N ASN A 258 3.53 -36.66 -4.21
CA ASN A 258 2.78 -37.61 -5.01
C ASN A 258 1.48 -38.03 -4.29
N GLN A 259 0.81 -39.08 -4.78
CA GLN A 259 -0.47 -39.56 -4.22
C GLN A 259 -0.37 -40.13 -2.79
N HIS A 260 0.82 -40.51 -2.33
CA HIS A 260 1.06 -41.09 -1.00
C HIS A 260 1.80 -40.14 -0.04
N TYR A 261 2.48 -39.11 -0.56
CA TYR A 261 3.33 -38.21 0.21
C TYR A 261 3.10 -36.75 -0.19
N THR A 262 2.87 -35.88 0.78
CA THR A 262 2.81 -34.42 0.59
C THR A 262 3.77 -33.75 1.57
N ILE A 263 4.79 -33.08 1.05
CA ILE A 263 5.80 -32.33 1.81
C ILE A 263 5.41 -30.85 1.79
N SER A 264 5.45 -30.24 2.97
CA SER A 264 5.20 -28.81 3.19
C SER A 264 6.25 -28.22 4.11
N ASN A 265 6.75 -27.03 3.79
CA ASN A 265 7.78 -26.32 4.55
C ASN A 265 7.22 -24.96 4.97
N PHE A 266 7.29 -24.64 6.26
CA PHE A 266 6.75 -23.44 6.87
C PHE A 266 7.86 -22.71 7.64
N ALA A 267 8.36 -21.61 7.10
CA ALA A 267 9.28 -20.72 7.81
C ALA A 267 8.49 -19.81 8.76
N SER A 268 8.86 -19.77 10.05
CA SER A 268 8.27 -18.84 11.03
C SER A 268 9.20 -17.67 11.38
N ALA A 269 10.49 -17.80 11.06
CA ALA A 269 11.52 -16.78 11.13
C ALA A 269 12.59 -17.11 10.08
N ASP A 270 13.48 -16.17 9.74
CA ASP A 270 14.56 -16.41 8.75
C ASP A 270 15.43 -17.62 9.10
N GLU A 271 15.64 -17.87 10.39
CA GLU A 271 16.44 -18.99 10.88
C GLU A 271 15.63 -20.24 11.22
N PHE A 272 14.29 -20.21 11.25
CA PHE A 272 13.47 -21.35 11.70
C PHE A 272 12.46 -21.80 10.64
N THR A 273 12.56 -23.07 10.24
CA THR A 273 11.62 -23.74 9.33
C THR A 273 11.08 -25.04 9.94
N ALA A 274 9.76 -25.15 10.08
CA ALA A 274 9.09 -26.43 10.32
C ALA A 274 8.81 -27.12 8.98
N THR A 275 9.26 -28.37 8.82
CA THR A 275 8.92 -29.21 7.67
C THR A 275 8.00 -30.35 8.09
N THR A 276 6.96 -30.57 7.30
CA THR A 276 5.93 -31.59 7.56
C THR A 276 5.78 -32.48 6.33
N LEU A 277 5.95 -33.79 6.53
CA LEU A 277 5.63 -34.84 5.57
C LEU A 277 4.30 -35.49 5.97
N ARG A 278 3.25 -35.21 5.19
CA ARG A 278 1.98 -35.90 5.28
C ARG A 278 2.02 -37.18 4.46
N VAL A 279 1.86 -38.31 5.13
CA VAL A 279 1.65 -39.62 4.50
C VAL A 279 0.15 -39.82 4.33
N LEU A 280 -0.30 -39.97 3.08
CA LEU A 280 -1.71 -40.09 2.70
C LEU A 280 -2.12 -41.55 2.56
N THR A 281 -3.29 -41.91 3.12
CA THR A 281 -3.90 -43.25 3.01
C THR A 281 -2.91 -44.39 3.23
N ILE A 282 -2.40 -44.52 4.46
CA ILE A 282 -1.29 -45.43 4.79
C ILE A 282 -1.61 -46.89 4.44
N GLU A 283 -0.72 -47.52 3.67
CA GLU A 283 -0.70 -48.97 3.45
C GLU A 283 0.51 -49.59 4.18
N LYS A 284 0.59 -50.93 4.22
CA LYS A 284 1.68 -51.64 4.90
C LYS A 284 3.09 -51.27 4.41
N LYS A 285 3.23 -50.83 3.15
CA LYS A 285 4.50 -50.39 2.56
C LYS A 285 4.96 -49.00 3.04
N GLN A 286 4.08 -48.18 3.62
CA GLN A 286 4.42 -46.83 4.10
C GLN A 286 5.03 -46.82 5.51
N TYR A 287 4.80 -47.84 6.35
CA TYR A 287 5.47 -47.96 7.66
C TYR A 287 7.00 -48.07 7.53
N GLY A 288 7.72 -47.67 8.58
CA GLY A 288 9.19 -47.67 8.64
C GLY A 288 9.80 -46.34 9.05
N ASN A 289 11.10 -46.19 8.84
CA ASN A 289 11.86 -44.99 9.22
C ASN A 289 11.93 -43.98 8.07
N PHE A 290 11.51 -42.76 8.37
CA PHE A 290 11.68 -41.58 7.53
C PHE A 290 12.82 -40.73 8.10
N SER A 291 13.55 -40.01 7.24
CA SER A 291 14.49 -38.98 7.69
C SER A 291 14.30 -37.64 6.98
N CYS A 292 14.38 -36.56 7.74
CA CYS A 292 14.36 -35.20 7.26
C CYS A 292 15.79 -34.67 7.25
N ARG A 293 16.28 -34.20 6.10
CA ARG A 293 17.65 -33.72 5.90
C ARG A 293 17.63 -32.24 5.54
N ALA A 294 18.44 -31.46 6.23
CA ALA A 294 18.60 -30.02 6.01
C ALA A 294 20.08 -29.69 5.83
N GLY A 295 20.44 -29.02 4.73
CA GLY A 295 21.82 -28.66 4.40
C GLY A 295 21.95 -27.20 3.99
N ASN A 296 22.93 -26.49 4.56
CA ASN A 296 23.36 -25.17 4.08
C ASN A 296 24.88 -25.19 3.78
N LYS A 297 25.45 -24.03 3.44
CA LYS A 297 26.88 -23.93 3.07
C LYS A 297 27.88 -24.27 4.20
N LEU A 298 27.42 -24.41 5.45
CA LEU A 298 28.24 -24.71 6.61
C LEU A 298 28.13 -26.17 7.08
N GLY A 299 27.03 -26.86 6.75
CA GLY A 299 26.86 -28.26 7.16
C GLY A 299 25.52 -28.89 6.76
N LEU A 300 25.39 -30.16 7.12
CA LEU A 300 24.22 -31.01 6.89
C LEU A 300 23.77 -31.65 8.21
N ALA A 301 22.47 -31.67 8.47
CA ALA A 301 21.87 -32.39 9.58
C ALA A 301 20.74 -33.33 9.11
N GLU A 302 20.48 -34.37 9.92
CA GLU A 302 19.45 -35.38 9.66
C GLU A 302 18.66 -35.68 10.95
N GLY A 303 17.34 -35.51 10.90
CA GLY A 303 16.40 -36.01 11.92
C GLY A 303 15.73 -37.30 11.45
N ARG A 304 15.35 -38.18 12.37
CA ARG A 304 14.68 -39.47 12.08
C ARG A 304 13.32 -39.58 12.77
N VAL A 305 12.34 -40.12 12.05
CA VAL A 305 10.95 -40.35 12.49
C VAL A 305 10.51 -41.76 12.12
N GLU A 306 10.08 -42.56 13.10
CA GLU A 306 9.52 -43.90 12.86
C GLU A 306 7.99 -43.84 12.76
N LEU A 307 7.42 -44.34 11.66
CA LEU A 307 5.98 -44.53 11.47
C LEU A 307 5.63 -46.02 11.64
N PHE A 308 4.79 -46.36 12.62
CA PHE A 308 4.43 -47.75 12.95
C PHE A 308 2.90 -48.01 12.94
N GLU A 309 2.53 -49.28 12.75
CA GLU A 309 1.12 -49.71 12.64
C GLU A 309 0.41 -49.72 14.00
N THR A 310 -0.79 -49.16 14.06
CA THR A 310 -1.67 -49.20 15.25
C THR A 310 -3.06 -49.73 14.90
N VAL A 311 -3.69 -50.42 15.85
CA VAL A 311 -5.05 -50.99 15.70
C VAL A 311 -6.14 -49.91 15.82
N ILE A 312 -5.84 -48.81 16.51
CA ILE A 312 -6.75 -47.68 16.74
C ILE A 312 -6.23 -46.48 15.93
N PRO A 313 -7.07 -45.80 15.14
CA PRO A 313 -6.66 -44.62 14.38
C PRO A 313 -6.34 -43.45 15.30
N VAL A 314 -5.19 -42.83 15.08
CA VAL A 314 -4.70 -41.65 15.81
C VAL A 314 -5.12 -40.41 15.03
N CYS A 315 -6.28 -39.84 15.37
CA CYS A 315 -6.73 -38.59 14.80
C CYS A 315 -5.88 -37.40 15.29
N PRO A 316 -5.66 -36.34 14.49
CA PRO A 316 -5.11 -35.08 14.99
C PRO A 316 -5.98 -34.52 16.12
N PRO A 317 -5.39 -34.05 17.23
CA PRO A 317 -6.18 -33.55 18.36
C PRO A 317 -6.86 -32.22 18.01
N ALA A 318 -8.19 -32.26 17.84
CA ALA A 318 -9.00 -31.07 17.98
C ALA A 318 -8.86 -30.52 19.40
N CYS A 319 -8.68 -29.21 19.55
CA CYS A 319 -8.35 -28.57 20.83
C CYS A 319 -9.32 -28.93 21.96
N GLY A 320 -8.85 -29.74 22.93
CA GLY A 320 -9.62 -30.00 24.14
C GLY A 320 -9.17 -31.22 24.93
N GLN A 321 -8.15 -31.07 25.79
CA GLN A 321 -8.13 -31.76 27.09
C GLN A 321 -7.13 -31.13 28.07
N ASN A 322 -7.65 -30.72 29.23
CA ASN A 322 -6.89 -30.66 30.47
C ASN A 322 -7.24 -31.92 31.28
N LEU A 323 -6.29 -32.42 32.08
CA LEU A 323 -6.30 -33.66 32.88
C LEU A 323 -6.21 -34.94 32.03
N PHE A 324 -5.17 -35.78 32.12
CA PHE A 324 -4.54 -36.28 33.34
C PHE A 324 -3.06 -36.69 33.18
N THR A 325 -2.19 -36.17 34.06
CA THR A 325 -1.07 -36.81 34.79
C THR A 325 -0.37 -35.67 35.57
N ILE A 326 0.30 -35.87 36.70
CA ILE A 326 1.40 -36.80 37.00
C ILE A 326 1.35 -37.19 38.50
N GLY A 327 1.80 -38.42 38.80
CA GLY A 327 2.05 -38.89 40.16
C GLY A 327 3.17 -39.93 40.19
N ARG A 328 4.37 -39.55 39.74
CA ARG A 328 5.58 -40.39 39.81
C ARG A 328 6.14 -40.40 41.24
N SER A 329 6.53 -41.56 41.76
CA SER A 329 7.60 -41.65 42.78
C SER A 329 8.17 -43.07 42.85
N VAL A 330 9.50 -43.17 42.88
CA VAL A 330 10.31 -44.40 43.04
C VAL A 330 11.55 -44.02 43.86
N MET A 331 12.04 -44.96 44.70
CA MET A 331 13.18 -44.87 45.67
C MET A 331 12.83 -44.12 46.99
N GLN A 332 12.76 -44.80 48.15
CA GLN A 332 13.87 -45.25 49.06
C GLN A 332 14.56 -44.08 49.79
N ALA A 333 14.92 -44.12 51.09
CA ALA A 333 14.64 -44.97 52.28
C ALA A 333 14.91 -44.07 53.53
N GLN A 334 14.57 -44.32 54.81
CA GLN A 334 14.84 -45.45 55.72
C GLN A 334 14.03 -45.31 57.04
N SER A 335 13.88 -46.41 57.80
CA SER A 335 13.69 -46.55 59.28
C SER A 335 12.79 -45.53 60.04
N PHE A 336 11.75 -45.95 60.77
CA PHE A 336 11.86 -46.71 62.03
C PHE A 336 10.49 -47.29 62.48
N GLY A 337 10.49 -48.33 63.33
CA GLY A 337 9.50 -48.46 64.41
C GLY A 337 8.21 -49.29 64.17
N THR A 338 8.36 -50.62 64.14
CA THR A 338 7.57 -51.62 64.92
C THR A 338 6.01 -51.66 64.95
N LEU A 339 5.53 -52.90 65.15
CA LEU A 339 4.24 -53.32 65.72
C LEU A 339 3.00 -53.35 64.81
N ALA A 340 2.73 -54.57 64.34
CA ALA A 340 1.38 -55.11 64.21
C ALA A 340 1.23 -56.31 65.17
N ILE A 341 -0.01 -56.76 65.37
CA ILE A 341 -0.44 -58.02 66.02
C ILE A 341 -0.49 -57.99 67.58
N ILE A 342 -1.56 -58.40 68.28
CA ILE A 342 -3.01 -58.46 67.94
C ILE A 342 -3.86 -58.75 69.21
N LEU A 343 -5.13 -58.31 69.20
CA LEU A 343 -6.32 -58.83 69.93
C LEU A 343 -6.49 -58.76 71.46
N PHE A 344 -7.79 -58.60 71.80
CA PHE A 344 -8.53 -58.98 73.04
C PHE A 344 -8.08 -58.31 74.36
N LEU A 345 -8.94 -57.60 75.10
CA LEU A 345 -10.16 -58.11 75.75
C LEU A 345 -11.08 -56.98 76.31
N PHE A 346 -12.41 -57.19 76.24
CA PHE A 346 -13.47 -56.55 77.04
C PHE A 346 -13.50 -54.99 77.05
N TRP A 347 -14.46 -54.25 77.66
CA TRP A 347 -15.64 -54.61 78.44
C TRP A 347 -16.79 -53.61 78.16
N ASN A 348 -18.01 -54.13 78.15
CA ASN A 348 -19.32 -53.50 78.35
C ASN A 348 -19.35 -52.01 78.79
N ILE A 349 -19.87 -51.11 77.93
CA ILE A 349 -20.71 -49.97 78.37
C ILE A 349 -21.85 -49.84 77.36
N GLU A 350 -23.08 -50.12 77.81
CA GLU A 350 -24.31 -49.82 77.07
C GLU A 350 -24.62 -48.31 77.18
N GLY A 351 -23.71 -47.50 76.64
CA GLY A 351 -23.85 -46.06 76.56
C GLY A 351 -24.78 -45.68 75.41
N GLN A 352 -25.75 -44.81 75.66
CA GLN A 352 -26.55 -44.18 74.61
C GLN A 352 -25.61 -43.68 73.50
N ARG A 353 -25.77 -44.20 72.28
CA ARG A 353 -24.95 -43.80 71.14
C ARG A 353 -25.35 -42.39 70.73
N GLN A 354 -24.67 -41.40 71.32
CA GLN A 354 -24.84 -39.99 70.97
C GLN A 354 -24.61 -39.78 69.46
N PRO A 355 -25.37 -38.90 68.80
CA PRO A 355 -25.18 -38.64 67.39
C PRO A 355 -23.82 -37.99 67.12
N THR A 356 -23.14 -38.45 66.06
CA THR A 356 -21.82 -37.93 65.69
C THR A 356 -21.78 -37.50 64.23
N ILE A 357 -21.16 -36.34 63.96
CA ILE A 357 -20.80 -35.94 62.60
C ILE A 357 -19.58 -36.77 62.20
N SER A 358 -19.77 -37.72 61.28
CA SER A 358 -18.74 -38.66 60.84
C SER A 358 -17.92 -38.14 59.67
N TYR A 359 -18.48 -37.23 58.87
CA TYR A 359 -17.80 -36.60 57.73
C TYR A 359 -18.47 -35.27 57.37
N VAL A 360 -17.68 -34.26 57.00
CA VAL A 360 -18.17 -33.07 56.30
C VAL A 360 -17.35 -32.86 55.02
N SER A 361 -17.97 -32.36 53.95
CA SER A 361 -17.25 -32.02 52.73
C SER A 361 -16.16 -30.97 52.98
N SER A 362 -15.02 -31.06 52.32
CA SER A 362 -14.04 -29.96 52.30
C SER A 362 -14.63 -28.70 51.65
N LYS A 363 -14.03 -27.52 51.90
CA LYS A 363 -14.49 -26.25 51.31
C LYS A 363 -14.50 -26.36 49.79
N LYS A 364 -15.69 -26.19 49.18
CA LYS A 364 -15.94 -26.50 47.77
C LYS A 364 -15.75 -25.25 46.92
N LEU A 365 -14.98 -25.37 45.84
CA LEU A 365 -14.85 -24.34 44.82
C LEU A 365 -16.12 -24.35 43.96
N ALA A 366 -16.86 -23.24 43.92
CA ALA A 366 -18.15 -23.13 43.24
C ALA A 366 -18.17 -21.94 42.28
N ARG A 367 -18.75 -22.09 41.08
CA ARG A 367 -18.81 -21.01 40.08
C ARG A 367 -20.14 -20.27 40.14
N ILE A 368 -20.12 -18.94 40.00
CA ILE A 368 -21.35 -18.14 39.92
C ILE A 368 -22.28 -18.69 38.84
N GLY A 369 -23.58 -18.76 39.16
CA GLY A 369 -24.64 -19.26 38.29
C GLY A 369 -24.81 -20.78 38.24
N GLN A 370 -23.87 -21.57 38.78
CA GLN A 370 -24.02 -23.03 38.87
C GLN A 370 -24.70 -23.45 40.18
N THR A 371 -25.39 -24.59 40.17
CA THR A 371 -25.84 -25.27 41.40
C THR A 371 -24.66 -25.98 42.05
N SER A 372 -24.50 -25.80 43.35
CA SER A 372 -23.48 -26.51 44.13
C SER A 372 -24.07 -27.08 45.43
N PHE A 373 -23.30 -27.93 46.09
CA PHE A 373 -23.77 -28.69 47.25
C PHE A 373 -22.65 -28.92 48.27
N LEU A 374 -23.01 -28.85 49.55
CA LEU A 374 -22.20 -29.23 50.71
C LEU A 374 -22.83 -30.45 51.38
N LYS A 375 -22.01 -31.33 51.94
CA LYS A 375 -22.44 -32.62 52.48
C LYS A 375 -21.97 -32.76 53.92
N CYS A 376 -22.91 -33.13 54.81
CA CYS A 376 -22.64 -33.50 56.19
C CYS A 376 -23.19 -34.90 56.45
N SER A 377 -22.36 -35.82 56.94
CA SER A 377 -22.73 -37.19 57.24
C SER A 377 -22.84 -37.35 58.77
N VAL A 378 -23.96 -37.87 59.23
CA VAL A 378 -24.26 -38.03 60.67
C VAL A 378 -24.62 -39.48 60.96
N GLN A 379 -23.98 -40.05 61.97
CA GLN A 379 -24.21 -41.41 62.46
C GLN A 379 -25.04 -41.37 63.75
N TYR A 380 -25.96 -42.33 63.89
CA TYR A 380 -26.97 -42.41 64.96
C TYR A 380 -27.81 -41.12 65.16
N PRO A 381 -28.33 -40.44 64.12
CA PRO A 381 -29.00 -39.14 64.28
C PRO A 381 -30.32 -39.19 65.06
N GLY A 382 -30.95 -40.37 65.25
CA GLY A 382 -32.19 -40.51 66.03
C GLY A 382 -33.28 -39.51 65.64
N GLU A 383 -33.89 -38.88 66.66
CA GLU A 383 -34.82 -37.75 66.52
C GLU A 383 -34.12 -36.38 66.48
N TYR A 384 -32.79 -36.32 66.63
CA TYR A 384 -32.05 -35.08 66.75
C TYR A 384 -32.03 -34.28 65.44
N ALA A 385 -32.33 -32.98 65.55
CA ALA A 385 -32.32 -32.08 64.42
C ALA A 385 -30.88 -31.71 64.00
N VAL A 386 -30.60 -31.84 62.70
CA VAL A 386 -29.36 -31.33 62.07
C VAL A 386 -29.66 -29.97 61.44
N LEU A 387 -28.85 -28.97 61.76
CA LEU A 387 -28.97 -27.62 61.24
C LEU A 387 -27.82 -27.32 60.27
N TRP A 388 -28.13 -26.61 59.19
CA TRP A 388 -27.13 -25.90 58.40
C TRP A 388 -27.18 -24.42 58.76
N ILE A 389 -26.01 -23.84 59.04
CA ILE A 389 -25.86 -22.45 59.47
C ILE A 389 -24.82 -21.79 58.55
N LYS A 390 -25.07 -20.57 58.07
CA LYS A 390 -24.07 -19.75 57.37
C LYS A 390 -23.41 -18.82 58.38
N LYS A 391 -22.08 -18.85 58.44
CA LYS A 391 -21.29 -18.07 59.38
C LYS A 391 -21.14 -16.64 58.88
N GLY A 392 -21.29 -15.65 59.77
CA GLY A 392 -21.15 -14.23 59.41
C GLY A 392 -19.75 -13.89 58.89
N SER A 393 -19.66 -13.08 57.82
CA SER A 393 -18.40 -12.51 57.34
C SER A 393 -18.21 -11.11 57.93
N GLY A 394 -16.99 -10.80 58.38
CA GLY A 394 -16.66 -9.62 59.20
C GLY A 394 -17.33 -8.32 58.74
N GLY A 395 -18.33 -7.89 59.52
CA GLY A 395 -19.19 -6.73 59.25
C GLY A 395 -20.60 -6.95 59.79
N GLU A 396 -21.16 -8.15 59.59
CA GLU A 396 -22.47 -8.56 60.12
C GLU A 396 -22.29 -9.65 61.18
N SER A 397 -22.72 -9.39 62.42
CA SER A 397 -22.35 -10.18 63.60
C SER A 397 -23.43 -11.17 64.06
N VAL A 398 -24.07 -11.90 63.14
CA VAL A 398 -25.04 -12.96 63.48
C VAL A 398 -24.89 -14.14 62.52
N ASP A 399 -24.77 -15.36 63.06
CA ASP A 399 -24.78 -16.60 62.29
C ASP A 399 -26.22 -16.96 61.87
N THR A 400 -26.44 -17.24 60.58
CA THR A 400 -27.78 -17.37 60.00
C THR A 400 -28.18 -18.85 59.82
N PRO A 401 -29.21 -19.37 60.51
CA PRO A 401 -29.68 -20.74 60.33
C PRO A 401 -30.44 -20.88 59.00
N LEU A 402 -29.93 -21.74 58.11
CA LEU A 402 -30.48 -21.97 56.77
C LEU A 402 -31.59 -23.03 56.79
N SER A 403 -31.45 -24.06 57.63
CA SER A 403 -32.36 -25.20 57.71
C SER A 403 -32.35 -25.87 59.08
N MET A 404 -33.43 -26.59 59.38
CA MET A 404 -33.54 -27.56 60.47
C MET A 404 -34.10 -28.88 59.92
N GLY A 405 -33.33 -29.95 60.01
CA GLY A 405 -33.61 -31.21 59.31
C GLY A 405 -33.55 -31.02 57.78
N THR A 406 -34.66 -31.31 57.10
CA THR A 406 -34.86 -31.03 55.66
C THR A 406 -35.66 -29.75 55.40
N THR A 407 -36.15 -29.08 56.47
CA THR A 407 -36.99 -27.89 56.35
C THR A 407 -36.11 -26.64 56.25
N ARG A 408 -36.32 -25.84 55.21
CA ARG A 408 -35.67 -24.54 55.01
C ARG A 408 -36.26 -23.51 55.99
N ILE A 409 -35.41 -22.70 56.62
CA ILE A 409 -35.81 -21.65 57.56
C ILE A 409 -35.82 -20.27 56.88
N ILE A 410 -34.89 -20.03 55.96
CA ILE A 410 -34.75 -18.75 55.26
C ILE A 410 -35.71 -18.63 54.06
N PRO A 411 -36.06 -17.39 53.64
CA PRO A 411 -36.87 -17.14 52.45
C PRO A 411 -36.11 -17.27 51.10
N ASP A 412 -34.84 -17.70 51.09
CA ASP A 412 -34.08 -17.88 49.84
C ASP A 412 -34.45 -19.20 49.13
N ASP A 413 -35.23 -19.10 48.05
CA ASP A 413 -35.67 -20.25 47.25
C ASP A 413 -34.56 -21.01 46.52
N ARG A 414 -33.34 -20.46 46.48
CA ARG A 414 -32.17 -21.14 45.92
C ARG A 414 -31.64 -22.25 46.84
N VAL A 415 -31.91 -22.17 48.14
CA VAL A 415 -31.37 -23.07 49.15
C VAL A 415 -32.35 -24.21 49.43
N SER A 416 -31.88 -25.45 49.41
CA SER A 416 -32.68 -26.63 49.76
C SER A 416 -31.82 -27.67 50.48
N VAL A 417 -32.46 -28.52 51.30
CA VAL A 417 -31.75 -29.54 52.09
C VAL A 417 -32.42 -30.90 51.93
N SER A 418 -31.63 -31.91 51.57
CA SER A 418 -32.09 -33.30 51.43
C SER A 418 -31.40 -34.22 52.43
N LYS A 419 -32.12 -35.26 52.88
CA LYS A 419 -31.65 -36.29 53.81
C LYS A 419 -31.64 -37.65 53.09
N ILE A 420 -30.47 -38.28 52.97
CA ILE A 420 -30.26 -39.54 52.26
C ILE A 420 -29.68 -40.59 53.22
N ARG A 421 -30.31 -41.75 53.36
CA ARG A 421 -29.76 -42.87 54.16
C ARG A 421 -28.61 -43.55 53.42
N VAL A 422 -27.53 -43.89 54.13
CA VAL A 422 -26.27 -44.44 53.58
C VAL A 422 -25.91 -45.80 54.18
N GLY A 423 -26.36 -46.06 55.40
CA GLY A 423 -26.18 -47.33 56.11
C GLY A 423 -27.26 -47.49 57.16
N LEU A 424 -27.18 -48.57 57.95
CA LEU A 424 -28.19 -48.92 58.96
C LEU A 424 -28.52 -47.75 59.92
N ASP A 425 -27.50 -47.01 60.37
CA ASP A 425 -27.65 -45.83 61.24
C ASP A 425 -26.92 -44.58 60.72
N SER A 426 -26.74 -44.41 59.42
CA SER A 426 -25.95 -43.30 58.84
C SER A 426 -26.71 -42.54 57.75
N TYR A 427 -26.71 -41.21 57.85
CA TYR A 427 -27.45 -40.31 56.95
C TYR A 427 -26.59 -39.15 56.46
N ASN A 428 -26.70 -38.81 55.17
CA ASN A 428 -26.19 -37.58 54.60
C ASN A 428 -27.27 -36.50 54.64
N TYR A 429 -26.93 -35.34 55.19
CA TYR A 429 -27.67 -34.09 55.03
C TYR A 429 -26.91 -33.25 54.00
N ILE A 430 -27.54 -33.00 52.85
CA ILE A 430 -26.95 -32.30 51.71
C ILE A 430 -27.63 -30.95 51.56
N LEU A 431 -26.86 -29.88 51.70
CA LEU A 431 -27.26 -28.50 51.43
C LEU A 431 -26.99 -28.18 49.96
N GLU A 432 -28.03 -28.04 49.16
CA GLU A 432 -27.99 -27.63 47.75
C GLU A 432 -28.28 -26.12 47.64
N VAL A 433 -27.43 -25.39 46.92
CA VAL A 433 -27.63 -23.97 46.59
C VAL A 433 -27.63 -23.83 45.07
N ARG A 434 -28.78 -23.43 44.51
CA ARG A 434 -29.01 -23.25 43.07
C ARG A 434 -28.58 -21.86 42.62
N GLY A 435 -27.82 -21.78 41.54
CA GLY A 435 -27.36 -20.49 41.02
C GLY A 435 -26.55 -19.71 42.06
N ILE A 436 -25.37 -20.24 42.42
CA ILE A 436 -24.41 -19.62 43.35
C ILE A 436 -24.16 -18.16 43.00
N GLN A 437 -24.15 -17.29 44.00
CA GLN A 437 -23.88 -15.85 43.92
C GLN A 437 -22.61 -15.48 44.70
N GLU A 438 -22.10 -14.27 44.51
CA GLU A 438 -20.96 -13.73 45.28
C GLU A 438 -21.23 -13.75 46.79
N SER A 439 -22.46 -13.44 47.19
CA SER A 439 -22.92 -13.47 48.59
C SER A 439 -22.85 -14.86 49.23
N ASP A 440 -22.85 -15.96 48.47
CA ASP A 440 -22.75 -17.33 49.01
C ASP A 440 -21.31 -17.73 49.38
N ASN A 441 -20.32 -16.87 49.10
CA ASN A 441 -18.94 -17.10 49.51
C ASN A 441 -18.79 -16.99 51.03
N GLY A 442 -18.26 -18.04 51.67
CA GLY A 442 -18.07 -18.04 53.11
C GLY A 442 -18.07 -19.42 53.74
N ASN A 443 -18.11 -19.44 55.07
CA ASN A 443 -18.07 -20.65 55.88
C ASN A 443 -19.49 -21.07 56.29
N TYR A 444 -19.73 -22.37 56.29
CA TYR A 444 -21.01 -22.99 56.58
C TYR A 444 -20.79 -24.08 57.63
N ILE A 445 -21.61 -24.10 58.67
CA ILE A 445 -21.52 -25.04 59.78
C ILE A 445 -22.66 -26.05 59.66
N CYS A 446 -22.33 -27.34 59.69
CA CYS A 446 -23.28 -28.40 60.01
C CYS A 446 -23.27 -28.60 61.53
N ARG A 447 -24.42 -28.41 62.19
CA ARG A 447 -24.57 -28.45 63.65
C ARG A 447 -25.64 -29.46 64.05
N ILE A 448 -25.42 -30.22 65.12
CA ILE A 448 -26.42 -31.14 65.70
C ILE A 448 -26.43 -30.99 67.22
N GLN A 449 -27.63 -30.97 67.80
CA GLN A 449 -27.86 -30.91 69.24
C GLN A 449 -27.75 -32.32 69.83
N ILE A 450 -27.04 -32.47 70.94
CA ILE A 450 -26.96 -33.74 71.69
C ILE A 450 -27.83 -33.68 72.96
N ASP A 451 -27.79 -32.55 73.66
CA ASP A 451 -28.60 -32.26 74.84
C ASP A 451 -28.94 -30.77 74.91
N VAL A 452 -29.55 -30.30 76.01
CA VAL A 452 -30.02 -28.92 76.16
C VAL A 452 -28.91 -27.88 75.92
N ASN A 453 -27.65 -28.19 76.27
CA ASN A 453 -26.53 -27.25 76.18
C ASN A 453 -25.38 -27.71 75.26
N THR A 454 -25.29 -28.99 74.90
CA THR A 454 -24.16 -29.57 74.16
C THR A 454 -24.47 -29.77 72.67
N TRP A 455 -23.56 -29.29 71.83
CA TRP A 455 -23.65 -29.32 70.38
C TRP A 455 -22.39 -29.94 69.74
N ARG A 456 -22.54 -30.59 68.60
CA ARG A 456 -21.41 -30.94 67.70
C ARG A 456 -21.51 -30.08 66.44
N GLU A 457 -20.38 -29.59 65.98
CA GLU A 457 -20.27 -28.74 64.80
C GLU A 457 -19.15 -29.21 63.87
N ALA A 458 -19.34 -29.01 62.57
CA ALA A 458 -18.30 -29.18 61.57
C ALA A 458 -18.37 -28.05 60.53
N GLU A 459 -17.26 -27.34 60.32
CA GLU A 459 -17.17 -26.22 59.38
C GLU A 459 -16.75 -26.69 57.98
N THR A 460 -17.47 -26.21 56.97
CA THR A 460 -17.18 -26.35 55.54
C THR A 460 -17.51 -25.01 54.85
N GLY A 461 -17.77 -24.98 53.55
CA GLY A 461 -18.29 -23.80 52.87
C GLY A 461 -17.97 -23.71 51.39
N PHE A 462 -18.36 -22.60 50.78
CA PHE A 462 -18.08 -22.30 49.38
C PHE A 462 -17.00 -21.24 49.24
N ARG A 463 -16.08 -21.48 48.31
CA ARG A 463 -15.19 -20.44 47.76
C ARG A 463 -15.67 -20.14 46.35
N VAL A 464 -16.20 -18.94 46.13
CA VAL A 464 -16.90 -18.61 44.89
C VAL A 464 -15.91 -18.10 43.83
N LEU A 465 -15.87 -18.78 42.68
CA LEU A 465 -15.18 -18.35 41.47
C LEU A 465 -16.00 -17.27 40.78
N MET A 466 -15.42 -16.08 40.69
CA MET A 466 -16.04 -14.90 40.12
C MET A 466 -15.30 -14.52 38.84
N PRO A 467 -15.97 -14.39 37.68
CA PRO A 467 -15.33 -13.94 36.45
C PRO A 467 -14.74 -12.52 36.62
N PRO A 468 -13.77 -12.13 35.78
CA PRO A 468 -13.15 -10.83 35.87
C PRO A 468 -14.13 -9.75 35.37
N VAL A 469 -14.28 -8.66 36.12
CA VAL A 469 -15.11 -7.51 35.77
C VAL A 469 -14.26 -6.25 35.88
N ILE A 470 -14.11 -5.51 34.77
CA ILE A 470 -13.36 -4.25 34.73
C ILE A 470 -14.15 -3.19 35.52
N SER A 471 -13.52 -2.60 36.53
CA SER A 471 -14.14 -1.70 37.52
C SER A 471 -13.88 -0.22 37.29
N ASP A 472 -13.19 0.13 36.21
CA ASP A 472 -12.79 1.50 35.90
C ASP A 472 -13.92 2.30 35.21
N GLU A 473 -14.22 3.52 35.68
CA GLU A 473 -15.23 4.42 35.09
C GLU A 473 -14.64 5.45 34.11
N SER A 474 -13.32 5.41 33.86
CA SER A 474 -12.63 6.35 32.95
C SER A 474 -13.22 6.43 31.53
N SER A 475 -13.12 7.62 30.92
CA SER A 475 -13.74 7.96 29.63
C SER A 475 -13.36 7.01 28.50
N SER A 476 -14.28 6.80 27.55
CA SER A 476 -14.07 5.98 26.35
C SER A 476 -13.04 6.57 25.37
N SER A 477 -12.74 7.86 25.50
CA SER A 477 -11.69 8.56 24.76
C SER A 477 -10.82 9.40 25.70
N VAL A 478 -9.57 9.62 25.29
CA VAL A 478 -8.57 10.45 25.97
C VAL A 478 -7.84 11.27 24.91
N LEU A 479 -7.78 12.60 25.08
CA LEU A 479 -7.00 13.52 24.25
C LEU A 479 -5.69 13.85 24.97
N VAL A 480 -4.55 13.82 24.26
CA VAL A 480 -3.22 14.06 24.83
C VAL A 480 -2.34 14.82 23.84
N SER A 481 -1.61 15.85 24.28
CA SER A 481 -0.72 16.62 23.41
C SER A 481 0.50 15.79 22.96
N GLU A 482 0.96 16.04 21.73
CA GLU A 482 2.24 15.51 21.27
C GLU A 482 3.38 15.93 22.22
N HIS A 483 4.23 14.96 22.57
CA HIS A 483 5.35 14.99 23.52
C HIS A 483 5.01 14.99 25.02
N GLU A 484 3.74 15.07 25.43
CA GLU A 484 3.35 14.87 26.83
C GLU A 484 3.38 13.39 27.27
N SER A 485 3.27 13.15 28.57
CA SER A 485 3.11 11.81 29.14
C SER A 485 1.67 11.57 29.60
N PHE A 486 1.12 10.38 29.38
CA PHE A 486 -0.20 10.00 29.89
C PHE A 486 -0.29 8.57 30.40
N MET A 487 -1.34 8.31 31.18
CA MET A 487 -1.61 7.03 31.82
C MET A 487 -3.02 6.55 31.51
N LEU A 488 -3.14 5.36 30.92
CA LEU A 488 -4.39 4.62 30.83
C LEU A 488 -4.49 3.68 32.04
N LYS A 489 -5.41 4.01 32.96
CA LYS A 489 -5.73 3.17 34.11
C LYS A 489 -6.66 2.04 33.67
N CYS A 490 -6.49 0.88 34.31
CA CYS A 490 -7.45 -0.19 34.22
C CYS A 490 -7.40 -1.01 35.51
N SER A 491 -8.56 -1.19 36.14
CA SER A 491 -8.75 -2.02 37.32
C SER A 491 -9.77 -3.12 37.02
N ALA A 492 -9.61 -4.30 37.62
CA ALA A 492 -10.56 -5.39 37.49
C ALA A 492 -10.73 -6.17 38.80
N ARG A 493 -11.98 -6.50 39.12
CA ARG A 493 -12.39 -7.32 40.27
C ARG A 493 -12.70 -8.75 39.83
N GLY A 494 -12.55 -9.72 40.71
CA GLY A 494 -12.82 -11.14 40.43
C GLY A 494 -12.04 -12.09 41.35
N PHE A 495 -12.39 -13.37 41.34
CA PHE A 495 -11.68 -14.40 42.10
C PHE A 495 -11.48 -15.69 41.25
N PRO A 496 -10.23 -16.15 41.00
CA PRO A 496 -8.95 -15.59 41.44
C PRO A 496 -8.70 -14.15 40.96
N THR A 497 -7.72 -13.47 41.56
CA THR A 497 -7.40 -12.07 41.23
C THR A 497 -7.06 -11.92 39.73
N PRO A 498 -7.75 -11.04 38.99
CA PRO A 498 -7.52 -10.90 37.56
C PRO A 498 -6.12 -10.39 37.22
N LYS A 499 -5.46 -11.04 36.26
CA LYS A 499 -4.28 -10.50 35.58
C LYS A 499 -4.75 -9.51 34.52
N ILE A 500 -4.13 -8.34 34.50
CA ILE A 500 -4.41 -7.25 33.56
C ILE A 500 -3.29 -7.18 32.53
N SER A 501 -3.65 -7.03 31.26
CA SER A 501 -2.73 -6.78 30.15
C SER A 501 -3.32 -5.74 29.18
N TRP A 502 -2.44 -5.07 28.43
CA TRP A 502 -2.83 -4.09 27.42
C TRP A 502 -2.37 -4.53 26.04
N ARG A 503 -3.17 -4.25 25.02
CA ARG A 503 -2.79 -4.36 23.59
C ARG A 503 -3.32 -3.15 22.81
N ARG A 504 -2.67 -2.81 21.70
CA ARG A 504 -3.26 -1.97 20.65
C ARG A 504 -4.14 -2.82 19.72
N GLU A 505 -5.08 -2.20 19.03
CA GLU A 505 -5.92 -2.87 18.02
C GLU A 505 -5.12 -3.34 16.79
N ASP A 506 -4.06 -2.61 16.43
CA ASP A 506 -3.15 -2.92 15.32
C ASP A 506 -2.06 -3.98 15.67
N ASN A 507 -2.06 -4.50 16.90
CA ASN A 507 -1.05 -5.42 17.44
C ASN A 507 0.41 -4.89 17.42
N VAL A 508 0.63 -3.59 17.20
CA VAL A 508 1.97 -3.01 17.22
C VAL A 508 2.50 -2.92 18.67
N PRO A 509 3.75 -3.33 18.96
CA PRO A 509 4.34 -3.17 20.29
C PRO A 509 4.44 -1.69 20.71
N PHE A 510 4.27 -1.39 22.00
CA PHE A 510 4.34 -0.01 22.49
C PHE A 510 5.78 0.54 22.41
N PRO A 511 6.11 1.55 21.59
CA PRO A 511 7.51 1.91 21.30
C PRO A 511 8.31 2.47 22.49
N ASN A 512 7.61 3.04 23.49
CA ASN A 512 8.15 3.56 24.76
C ASN A 512 7.15 3.36 25.92
N GLY A 513 6.23 2.40 25.81
CA GLY A 513 5.15 2.20 26.79
C GLY A 513 5.54 1.21 27.88
N ARG A 514 5.71 1.68 29.13
CA ARG A 514 5.98 0.81 30.27
C ARG A 514 4.67 0.44 30.96
N VAL A 515 4.30 -0.84 30.92
CA VAL A 515 3.20 -1.36 31.75
C VAL A 515 3.68 -1.39 33.20
N ILE A 516 3.04 -0.60 34.08
CA ILE A 516 3.37 -0.58 35.50
C ILE A 516 2.73 -1.81 36.15
N HIS A 517 3.49 -2.90 36.14
CA HIS A 517 3.04 -4.27 36.38
C HIS A 517 2.35 -4.56 37.73
N GLN A 518 2.41 -3.65 38.70
CA GLN A 518 1.77 -3.82 40.01
C GLN A 518 0.31 -3.32 40.06
N ASN A 519 -0.10 -2.39 39.18
CA ASN A 519 -1.44 -1.76 39.22
C ASN A 519 -2.26 -1.87 37.91
N GLY A 520 -1.74 -2.49 36.86
CA GLY A 520 -2.48 -2.67 35.60
C GLY A 520 -2.60 -1.41 34.73
N THR A 521 -1.90 -0.32 35.08
CA THR A 521 -1.85 0.94 34.31
C THR A 521 -0.82 0.86 33.18
N LEU A 522 -1.20 1.30 31.99
CA LEU A 522 -0.27 1.56 30.88
C LEU A 522 0.16 3.03 30.92
N MET A 523 1.48 3.27 31.00
CA MET A 523 2.06 4.62 30.91
C MET A 523 2.77 4.78 29.56
N ILE A 524 2.56 5.93 28.92
CA ILE A 524 3.27 6.35 27.71
C ILE A 524 3.94 7.68 28.03
N GLU A 525 5.27 7.68 28.12
CA GLU A 525 6.06 8.80 28.68
C GLU A 525 6.28 9.95 27.69
N SER A 526 6.17 9.70 26.39
CA SER A 526 6.21 10.75 25.36
C SER A 526 5.27 10.37 24.22
N VAL A 527 4.16 11.10 24.11
CA VAL A 527 3.19 10.93 23.05
C VAL A 527 3.76 11.41 21.72
N LYS A 528 3.38 10.70 20.67
CA LYS A 528 3.69 11.00 19.28
C LYS A 528 2.44 10.68 18.47
N ARG A 529 2.33 11.23 17.27
CA ARG A 529 1.23 10.93 16.33
C ARG A 529 0.98 9.42 16.11
N GLU A 530 2.03 8.60 16.12
CA GLU A 530 1.97 7.12 16.00
C GLU A 530 1.33 6.39 17.21
N HIS A 531 1.08 7.10 18.31
CA HIS A 531 0.37 6.58 19.50
C HIS A 531 -1.15 6.86 19.47
N ARG A 532 -1.66 7.53 18.42
CA ARG A 532 -3.11 7.63 18.17
C ARG A 532 -3.68 6.26 17.84
N GLY A 533 -4.86 5.92 18.38
CA GLY A 533 -5.59 4.70 18.01
C GLY A 533 -6.37 4.07 19.16
N PHE A 534 -6.82 2.83 18.96
CA PHE A 534 -7.59 2.08 19.95
C PHE A 534 -6.72 1.15 20.80
N TYR A 535 -6.93 1.24 22.11
CA TYR A 535 -6.24 0.48 23.14
C TYR A 535 -7.24 -0.43 23.86
N TYR A 536 -6.89 -1.70 24.03
CA TYR A 536 -7.68 -2.65 24.79
C TYR A 536 -6.98 -2.96 26.11
N CYS A 537 -7.62 -2.61 27.24
CA CYS A 537 -7.34 -3.30 28.49
C CYS A 537 -8.02 -4.68 28.45
N MET A 538 -7.31 -5.73 28.84
CA MET A 538 -7.81 -7.10 28.95
C MET A 538 -7.60 -7.60 30.38
N ALA A 539 -8.64 -8.18 30.99
CA ALA A 539 -8.58 -8.77 32.31
C ALA A 539 -8.99 -10.25 32.27
N TRP A 540 -8.18 -11.13 32.85
CA TRP A 540 -8.44 -12.58 32.86
C TRP A 540 -8.03 -13.24 34.18
N ASN A 541 -8.81 -14.21 34.64
CA ASN A 541 -8.51 -15.01 35.84
C ASN A 541 -8.75 -16.52 35.65
N GLY A 542 -8.94 -16.98 34.42
CA GLY A 542 -9.18 -18.39 34.07
C GLY A 542 -10.59 -18.91 34.34
N VAL A 543 -11.49 -18.12 34.96
CA VAL A 543 -12.89 -18.55 35.20
C VAL A 543 -13.75 -18.41 33.94
N SER A 544 -13.45 -17.43 33.09
CA SER A 544 -14.12 -17.17 31.81
C SER A 544 -13.10 -16.75 30.74
N HIS A 545 -13.58 -16.52 29.52
CA HIS A 545 -12.84 -15.72 28.54
C HIS A 545 -12.43 -14.37 29.14
N ALA A 546 -11.31 -13.83 28.66
CA ALA A 546 -10.82 -12.51 29.06
C ALA A 546 -11.85 -11.44 28.68
N VAL A 547 -12.22 -10.59 29.65
CA VAL A 547 -13.04 -9.40 29.37
C VAL A 547 -12.12 -8.28 28.90
N SER A 548 -12.63 -7.40 28.02
CA SER A 548 -11.84 -6.28 27.53
C SER A 548 -12.65 -4.99 27.43
N ARG A 549 -11.97 -3.86 27.66
CA ARG A 549 -12.49 -2.50 27.48
C ARG A 549 -11.64 -1.78 26.44
N ARG A 550 -12.28 -1.14 25.47
CA ARG A 550 -11.62 -0.32 24.44
C ARG A 550 -11.60 1.15 24.87
N VAL A 551 -10.47 1.81 24.67
CA VAL A 551 -10.27 3.26 24.87
C VAL A 551 -9.67 3.84 23.59
N HIS A 552 -10.18 4.98 23.12
CA HIS A 552 -9.62 5.71 21.98
C HIS A 552 -8.63 6.77 22.48
N VAL A 553 -7.39 6.72 22.03
CA VAL A 553 -6.38 7.75 22.30
C VAL A 553 -6.28 8.65 21.09
N GLU A 554 -6.59 9.92 21.30
CA GLU A 554 -6.42 11.00 20.34
C GLU A 554 -5.18 11.81 20.71
N VAL A 555 -4.38 12.16 19.70
CA VAL A 555 -3.16 12.95 19.88
C VAL A 555 -3.42 14.35 19.36
N GLU A 556 -3.35 15.33 20.25
CA GLU A 556 -3.41 16.74 19.92
C GLU A 556 -2.09 17.19 19.28
N ILE A 557 -2.21 17.77 18.08
CA ILE A 557 -1.13 18.22 17.22
C ILE A 557 -1.27 19.74 17.09
N SER A 558 -0.36 20.47 17.72
CA SER A 558 -0.25 21.93 17.59
C SER A 558 -0.12 22.34 16.11
N PRO A 559 -0.74 23.46 15.68
CA PRO A 559 -0.70 23.87 14.28
C PRO A 559 0.70 24.17 13.76
N ILE A 560 1.16 23.33 12.83
CA ILE A 560 2.39 23.54 12.06
C ILE A 560 2.01 24.00 10.65
N VAL A 561 2.41 25.21 10.27
CA VAL A 561 2.28 25.69 8.89
C VAL A 561 3.40 25.04 8.06
N THR A 562 3.06 24.05 7.24
CA THR A 562 4.05 23.24 6.49
C THR A 562 4.46 23.87 5.17
N THR A 563 3.60 24.65 4.54
CA THR A 563 3.93 25.44 3.34
C THR A 563 2.95 26.60 3.17
N VAL A 564 3.48 27.78 2.85
CA VAL A 564 2.68 28.85 2.23
C VAL A 564 3.08 28.92 0.76
N ARG A 565 2.20 28.49 -0.15
CA ARG A 565 2.41 28.65 -1.60
C ARG A 565 1.75 29.95 -2.05
N SER A 566 2.53 30.81 -2.70
CA SER A 566 2.02 31.99 -3.40
C SER A 566 2.28 31.85 -4.89
N ARG A 567 1.23 31.81 -5.70
CA ARG A 567 1.35 32.03 -7.15
C ARG A 567 1.36 33.55 -7.40
N VAL A 568 2.49 34.21 -7.14
CA VAL A 568 2.64 35.65 -7.41
C VAL A 568 2.95 35.86 -8.88
N PHE A 569 1.91 36.08 -9.69
CA PHE A 569 2.06 36.55 -11.07
C PHE A 569 1.93 38.08 -11.13
N GLN A 570 2.81 38.71 -11.90
CA GLN A 570 2.89 40.16 -12.03
C GLN A 570 1.98 40.66 -13.17
N ALA A 571 0.65 40.58 -12.99
CA ALA A 571 -0.33 41.14 -13.92
C ALA A 571 -1.61 41.63 -13.21
N LEU A 572 -2.13 42.80 -13.62
CA LEU A 572 -3.08 43.63 -12.88
C LEU A 572 -4.56 43.17 -12.86
N THR A 573 -4.90 41.96 -13.30
CA THR A 573 -6.30 41.60 -13.66
C THR A 573 -6.83 40.23 -13.20
N TYR A 574 -6.14 39.49 -12.32
CA TYR A 574 -6.57 38.16 -11.87
C TYR A 574 -6.68 38.02 -10.34
N ASP A 575 -7.56 37.12 -9.89
CA ASP A 575 -7.71 36.73 -8.49
C ASP A 575 -6.45 35.98 -8.01
N VAL A 576 -5.86 36.42 -6.89
CA VAL A 576 -4.62 35.84 -6.34
C VAL A 576 -4.94 34.85 -5.23
N TYR A 577 -4.52 33.60 -5.41
CA TYR A 577 -4.67 32.52 -4.43
C TYR A 577 -3.39 32.36 -3.60
N MET A 578 -3.54 32.24 -2.28
CA MET A 578 -2.46 31.95 -1.33
C MET A 578 -2.87 30.76 -0.48
N ASP A 579 -2.15 29.65 -0.61
CA ASP A 579 -2.46 28.42 0.12
C ASP A 579 -1.66 28.37 1.42
N CYS A 580 -2.35 28.23 2.56
CA CYS A 580 -1.74 28.02 3.86
C CYS A 580 -2.01 26.58 4.31
N MET A 581 -1.02 25.70 4.14
CA MET A 581 -1.12 24.30 4.56
C MET A 581 -0.79 24.20 6.05
N VAL A 582 -1.77 23.84 6.87
CA VAL A 582 -1.62 23.69 8.32
C VAL A 582 -1.92 22.26 8.75
N GLU A 583 -0.94 21.62 9.37
CA GLU A 583 -1.10 20.33 10.01
C GLU A 583 -1.47 20.54 11.49
N SER A 584 -2.65 20.09 11.90
CA SER A 584 -3.18 20.28 13.26
C SER A 584 -4.26 19.25 13.61
N TYR A 585 -4.42 18.98 14.90
CA TYR A 585 -5.53 18.21 15.45
C TYR A 585 -5.79 18.65 16.90
N PRO A 586 -6.99 19.10 17.32
CA PRO A 586 -8.15 19.38 16.48
C PRO A 586 -7.86 20.46 15.41
N PRO A 587 -8.70 20.59 14.37
CA PRO A 587 -8.41 21.49 13.25
C PRO A 587 -8.24 22.95 13.68
N ALA A 588 -7.06 23.51 13.44
CA ALA A 588 -6.73 24.87 13.88
C ALA A 588 -7.53 25.96 13.15
N ALA A 589 -7.78 27.06 13.86
CA ALA A 589 -8.36 28.27 13.29
C ALA A 589 -7.29 29.04 12.49
N ILE A 590 -7.51 29.20 11.19
CA ILE A 590 -6.60 29.95 10.30
C ILE A 590 -7.11 31.38 10.16
N ALA A 591 -6.28 32.35 10.53
CA ALA A 591 -6.52 33.78 10.36
C ALA A 591 -5.48 34.38 9.41
N TRP A 592 -5.92 35.17 8.44
CA TRP A 592 -5.05 35.88 7.51
C TRP A 592 -4.78 37.30 8.02
N TYR A 593 -3.57 37.79 7.83
CA TYR A 593 -3.17 39.15 8.20
C TYR A 593 -2.47 39.82 7.01
N LYS A 594 -2.71 41.11 6.84
CA LYS A 594 -1.97 41.97 5.92
C LYS A 594 -1.56 43.23 6.67
N ASP A 595 -0.27 43.54 6.65
CA ASP A 595 0.32 44.74 7.28
C ASP A 595 -0.12 44.91 8.76
N GLY A 596 -0.17 43.79 9.50
CA GLY A 596 -0.60 43.73 10.90
C GLY A 596 -2.12 43.69 11.13
N ASN A 597 -2.93 44.03 10.14
CA ASN A 597 -4.39 44.01 10.24
C ASN A 597 -4.95 42.63 9.86
N GLN A 598 -5.90 42.11 10.65
CA GLN A 598 -6.57 40.85 10.35
C GLN A 598 -7.51 41.02 9.15
N LEU A 599 -7.29 40.22 8.10
CA LEU A 599 -8.15 40.18 6.92
C LEU A 599 -9.45 39.45 7.25
N THR A 600 -10.58 40.10 6.96
CA THR A 600 -11.93 39.54 7.06
C THR A 600 -12.52 39.32 5.66
N ASN A 601 -13.48 38.39 5.56
CA ASN A 601 -14.14 38.08 4.29
C ASN A 601 -14.84 39.34 3.73
N SER A 602 -14.47 39.73 2.52
CA SER A 602 -14.92 40.94 1.83
C SER A 602 -15.04 40.69 0.32
N ARG A 603 -15.34 41.74 -0.48
CA ARG A 603 -15.30 41.63 -1.96
C ARG A 603 -13.90 41.39 -2.52
N HIS A 604 -12.84 41.70 -1.76
CA HIS A 604 -11.45 41.61 -2.23
C HIS A 604 -10.65 40.47 -1.59
N TYR A 605 -11.16 39.86 -0.50
CA TYR A 605 -10.46 38.81 0.24
C TYR A 605 -11.45 37.72 0.68
N GLN A 606 -11.16 36.45 0.40
CA GLN A 606 -11.93 35.30 0.86
C GLN A 606 -11.01 34.22 1.45
N SER A 607 -11.26 33.82 2.69
CA SER A 607 -10.61 32.67 3.33
C SER A 607 -11.40 31.39 3.10
N ARG A 608 -10.73 30.28 2.77
CA ARG A 608 -11.31 28.93 2.58
C ARG A 608 -10.41 27.88 3.25
N LYS A 609 -11.00 26.79 3.74
CA LYS A 609 -10.24 25.64 4.28
C LYS A 609 -9.58 24.85 3.15
N GLY A 610 -8.44 24.23 3.47
CA GLY A 610 -7.60 23.49 2.52
C GLY A 610 -8.38 22.44 1.71
N VAL A 611 -8.09 22.42 0.42
CA VAL A 611 -8.82 21.70 -0.62
C VAL A 611 -7.96 20.53 -1.11
N MET A 612 -8.57 19.35 -1.33
CA MET A 612 -7.88 18.18 -1.87
C MET A 612 -8.42 17.75 -3.24
N ASP A 613 -7.51 17.38 -4.13
CA ASP A 613 -7.83 16.68 -5.38
C ASP A 613 -8.05 15.18 -5.12
N VAL A 614 -8.75 14.53 -6.05
CA VAL A 614 -9.05 13.09 -6.01
C VAL A 614 -7.78 12.22 -6.04
N ASP A 615 -6.68 12.64 -6.67
CA ASP A 615 -5.44 11.84 -6.66
C ASP A 615 -4.80 11.78 -5.27
N GLN A 616 -4.80 12.90 -4.53
CA GLN A 616 -4.34 12.94 -3.12
C GLN A 616 -5.22 12.07 -2.20
N VAL A 617 -6.50 11.89 -2.56
CA VAL A 617 -7.38 10.95 -1.85
C VAL A 617 -7.00 9.51 -2.19
N TYR A 618 -6.75 9.17 -3.45
CA TYR A 618 -6.30 7.82 -3.83
C TYR A 618 -4.93 7.45 -3.23
N GLU A 619 -3.99 8.40 -3.09
CA GLU A 619 -2.74 8.17 -2.36
C GLU A 619 -2.98 7.72 -0.90
N LYS A 620 -4.02 8.26 -0.24
CA LYS A 620 -4.39 7.93 1.15
C LYS A 620 -5.20 6.64 1.28
N ILE A 621 -6.17 6.41 0.39
CA ILE A 621 -7.10 5.24 0.46
C ILE A 621 -6.62 4.03 -0.37
N GLY A 622 -5.51 4.15 -1.09
CA GLY A 622 -4.93 3.14 -1.95
C GLY A 622 -5.12 3.46 -3.44
N GLU A 623 -4.01 3.54 -4.19
CA GLU A 623 -4.03 3.89 -5.62
C GLU A 623 -4.55 2.77 -6.52
N PHE A 624 -4.31 1.51 -6.13
CA PHE A 624 -4.87 0.30 -6.74
C PHE A 624 -4.99 -0.80 -5.68
N GLY A 625 -5.92 -0.60 -4.75
CA GLY A 625 -6.26 -1.59 -3.73
C GLY A 625 -7.27 -2.63 -4.22
N ARG A 626 -7.67 -3.53 -3.30
CA ARG A 626 -8.59 -4.65 -3.59
C ARG A 626 -9.88 -4.22 -4.28
N GLN A 627 -10.49 -3.11 -3.85
CA GLN A 627 -11.77 -2.66 -4.43
C GLN A 627 -11.61 -2.16 -5.86
N GLN A 628 -10.53 -1.45 -6.15
CA GLN A 628 -10.22 -0.99 -7.51
C GLN A 628 -9.84 -2.17 -8.42
N GLY A 629 -9.17 -3.19 -7.88
CA GLY A 629 -8.92 -4.46 -8.58
C GLY A 629 -10.22 -5.15 -9.01
N ILE A 630 -11.24 -5.19 -8.14
CA ILE A 630 -12.57 -5.75 -8.47
C ILE A 630 -13.24 -4.95 -9.59
N TYR A 631 -13.23 -3.61 -9.51
CA TYR A 631 -13.78 -2.77 -10.58
C TYR A 631 -13.03 -2.97 -11.91
N PHE A 632 -11.71 -3.09 -11.88
CA PHE A 632 -10.90 -3.36 -13.06
C PHE A 632 -11.26 -4.71 -13.71
N VAL A 633 -11.48 -5.77 -12.93
CA VAL A 633 -11.92 -7.07 -13.46
C VAL A 633 -13.28 -6.95 -14.16
N TRP A 634 -14.26 -6.27 -13.55
CA TRP A 634 -15.57 -6.06 -14.17
C TRP A 634 -15.51 -5.25 -15.47
N LEU A 635 -14.72 -4.18 -15.50
CA LEU A 635 -14.49 -3.36 -16.70
C LEU A 635 -13.69 -4.14 -17.76
N SER A 636 -12.80 -5.04 -17.36
CA SER A 636 -12.05 -5.92 -18.28
C SER A 636 -12.95 -6.95 -18.96
N LEU A 637 -13.93 -7.52 -18.25
CA LEU A 637 -14.91 -8.44 -18.85
C LEU A 637 -15.71 -7.77 -19.97
N ILE A 638 -16.03 -6.48 -19.82
CA ILE A 638 -16.68 -5.67 -20.87
C ILE A 638 -15.73 -5.46 -22.07
N VAL A 639 -14.45 -5.17 -21.84
CA VAL A 639 -13.46 -5.00 -22.93
C VAL A 639 -13.23 -6.30 -23.70
N LEU A 640 -13.25 -7.45 -23.02
CA LEU A 640 -13.09 -8.77 -23.64
C LEU A 640 -14.16 -9.07 -24.70
N SER A 641 -15.37 -8.50 -24.59
CA SER A 641 -16.43 -8.65 -25.59
C SER A 641 -16.33 -7.69 -26.79
N VAL A 642 -15.37 -6.77 -26.82
CA VAL A 642 -15.24 -5.75 -27.88
C VAL A 642 -14.58 -6.28 -29.19
N PRO A 643 -13.46 -7.05 -29.15
CA PRO A 643 -12.82 -7.56 -30.37
C PRO A 643 -13.73 -8.34 -31.34
N PRO A 644 -14.71 -9.16 -30.89
CA PRO A 644 -15.67 -9.81 -31.77
C PRO A 644 -16.41 -8.87 -32.73
N HIS A 645 -16.80 -7.67 -32.30
CA HIS A 645 -17.46 -6.67 -33.16
C HIS A 645 -16.45 -6.02 -34.13
N TYR A 646 -15.25 -5.67 -33.65
CA TYR A 646 -14.25 -4.95 -34.44
C TYR A 646 -13.61 -5.81 -35.54
N LEU A 647 -13.40 -7.10 -35.29
CA LEU A 647 -12.72 -8.03 -36.19
C LEU A 647 -13.67 -9.02 -36.87
N GLN A 648 -14.99 -8.85 -36.68
CA GLN A 648 -16.04 -9.72 -37.19
C GLN A 648 -15.86 -10.11 -38.66
N MET A 649 -15.55 -9.12 -39.52
CA MET A 649 -15.45 -9.31 -40.97
C MET A 649 -14.33 -10.22 -41.43
N ILE A 650 -13.27 -10.39 -40.63
CA ILE A 650 -12.17 -11.31 -40.97
C ILE A 650 -12.73 -12.72 -41.16
N PHE A 651 -13.66 -13.14 -40.29
CA PHE A 651 -14.24 -14.48 -40.33
C PHE A 651 -15.55 -14.53 -41.12
N ILE A 652 -16.49 -13.60 -40.89
CA ILE A 652 -17.79 -13.68 -41.56
C ILE A 652 -17.74 -13.30 -43.05
N GLY A 653 -16.73 -12.51 -43.45
CA GLY A 653 -16.46 -12.08 -44.82
C GLY A 653 -15.43 -12.94 -45.54
N ALA A 654 -15.03 -14.09 -44.97
CA ALA A 654 -14.06 -14.98 -45.59
C ALA A 654 -14.52 -15.40 -46.99
N LYS A 655 -13.61 -15.26 -47.98
CA LYS A 655 -13.85 -15.66 -49.38
C LYS A 655 -13.89 -17.20 -49.45
N PRO A 656 -15.02 -17.81 -49.84
CA PRO A 656 -15.10 -19.24 -50.11
C PRO A 656 -14.37 -19.57 -51.42
N HIS A 657 -13.95 -20.82 -51.58
CA HIS A 657 -13.67 -21.33 -52.92
C HIS A 657 -14.97 -21.41 -53.72
N PHE A 658 -14.93 -20.99 -54.99
CA PHE A 658 -16.11 -20.98 -55.86
C PHE A 658 -15.81 -21.36 -57.30
N ILE A 659 -16.83 -21.89 -57.97
CA ILE A 659 -16.83 -22.20 -59.40
C ILE A 659 -17.87 -21.31 -60.08
N CYS A 660 -17.42 -20.54 -61.08
CA CYS A 660 -18.28 -19.73 -61.93
C CYS A 660 -18.56 -20.47 -63.24
N TYR A 661 -19.84 -20.77 -63.53
CA TYR A 661 -20.26 -21.37 -64.80
C TYR A 661 -20.72 -20.30 -65.79
N ALA A 662 -20.24 -20.39 -67.03
CA ALA A 662 -20.72 -19.58 -68.13
C ALA A 662 -22.12 -19.99 -68.60
N LYS A 663 -22.79 -19.12 -69.37
CA LYS A 663 -24.15 -19.30 -69.91
C LYS A 663 -24.40 -20.60 -70.68
N ASN A 664 -23.36 -21.26 -71.17
CA ASN A 664 -23.44 -22.54 -71.91
C ASN A 664 -23.15 -23.78 -71.03
N GLU A 665 -22.91 -23.60 -69.73
CA GLU A 665 -22.59 -24.61 -68.69
C GLU A 665 -21.35 -25.50 -68.93
N THR A 666 -20.78 -25.50 -70.14
CA THR A 666 -19.58 -26.28 -70.52
C THR A 666 -18.25 -25.59 -70.22
N GLN A 667 -18.28 -24.29 -69.92
CA GLN A 667 -17.09 -23.51 -69.52
C GLN A 667 -17.26 -23.04 -68.08
N PHE A 668 -16.21 -23.26 -67.28
CA PHE A 668 -16.17 -22.86 -65.87
C PHE A 668 -14.81 -22.27 -65.50
N MET A 669 -14.78 -21.41 -64.48
CA MET A 669 -13.56 -20.89 -63.87
C MET A 669 -13.58 -21.14 -62.37
N HIS A 670 -12.41 -21.49 -61.81
CA HIS A 670 -12.20 -21.60 -60.37
C HIS A 670 -11.72 -20.25 -59.81
N ASP A 671 -12.37 -19.78 -58.75
CA ASP A 671 -12.07 -18.57 -57.97
C ASP A 671 -11.98 -17.23 -58.73
N ALA A 672 -12.44 -17.22 -59.99
CA ALA A 672 -12.43 -16.12 -60.94
C ALA A 672 -13.72 -16.06 -61.79
N CYS A 673 -13.98 -14.94 -62.47
CA CYS A 673 -15.11 -14.76 -63.40
C CYS A 673 -14.64 -14.36 -64.80
N PHE A 674 -15.47 -14.66 -65.80
CA PHE A 674 -15.29 -14.19 -67.17
C PHE A 674 -15.46 -12.65 -67.23
N ASN A 675 -14.44 -11.92 -67.68
CA ASN A 675 -14.43 -10.43 -67.73
C ASN A 675 -14.96 -9.75 -66.45
N ASP A 676 -14.48 -10.18 -65.28
CA ASP A 676 -14.70 -9.55 -63.95
C ASP A 676 -16.15 -9.16 -63.60
N SER A 677 -17.15 -9.84 -64.15
CA SER A 677 -18.56 -9.52 -63.89
C SER A 677 -19.46 -10.74 -63.67
N THR A 678 -20.38 -10.63 -62.71
CA THR A 678 -21.42 -11.64 -62.45
C THR A 678 -22.43 -11.74 -63.59
N SER A 679 -22.53 -10.76 -64.50
CA SER A 679 -23.48 -10.78 -65.62
C SER A 679 -23.22 -11.88 -66.66
N THR A 680 -21.97 -12.36 -66.76
CA THR A 680 -21.57 -13.52 -67.58
C THR A 680 -21.59 -14.85 -66.83
N CYS A 681 -21.69 -14.80 -65.49
CA CYS A 681 -21.68 -15.95 -64.60
C CYS A 681 -23.12 -16.36 -64.24
N THR A 682 -23.68 -17.34 -64.94
CA THR A 682 -25.11 -17.69 -64.77
C THR A 682 -25.39 -18.60 -63.59
N ARG A 683 -24.38 -19.32 -63.09
CA ARG A 683 -24.48 -20.18 -61.91
C ARG A 683 -23.17 -20.13 -61.13
N LEU A 684 -23.28 -19.90 -59.83
CA LEU A 684 -22.17 -19.94 -58.87
C LEU A 684 -22.34 -21.19 -58.00
N GLU A 685 -21.26 -21.93 -57.79
CA GLU A 685 -21.20 -23.08 -56.89
C GLU A 685 -20.07 -22.87 -55.88
N TYR A 686 -20.37 -23.01 -54.59
CA TYR A 686 -19.47 -22.70 -53.48
C TYR A 686 -19.05 -23.97 -52.73
N ASP A 687 -17.84 -23.97 -52.16
CA ASP A 687 -17.45 -25.04 -51.22
C ASP A 687 -18.41 -25.10 -50.02
N SER A 688 -19.02 -26.27 -49.85
CA SER A 688 -19.97 -26.62 -48.79
C SER A 688 -19.49 -26.36 -47.36
N GLN A 689 -18.18 -26.23 -47.09
CA GLN A 689 -17.65 -26.11 -45.73
C GLN A 689 -17.67 -24.70 -45.12
N LEU A 690 -17.93 -23.64 -45.90
CA LEU A 690 -17.83 -22.25 -45.43
C LEU A 690 -19.09 -21.43 -45.77
N ASN A 691 -19.98 -21.23 -44.77
CA ASN A 691 -21.14 -20.34 -44.92
C ASN A 691 -20.78 -18.92 -44.46
N SER A 692 -20.51 -18.02 -45.40
CA SER A 692 -20.08 -16.63 -45.17
C SER A 692 -21.08 -15.61 -45.75
N ILE A 693 -20.90 -14.31 -45.48
CA ILE A 693 -21.75 -13.28 -46.13
C ILE A 693 -21.55 -13.25 -47.66
N ALA A 694 -20.41 -13.75 -48.15
CA ALA A 694 -20.14 -13.85 -49.58
C ALA A 694 -20.97 -14.97 -50.25
N THR A 695 -21.13 -16.12 -49.59
CA THR A 695 -22.02 -17.21 -50.08
C THR A 695 -23.50 -16.89 -49.92
N SER A 696 -23.88 -16.02 -48.99
CA SER A 696 -25.29 -15.72 -48.69
C SER A 696 -25.93 -14.70 -49.64
N TRP A 697 -25.12 -13.91 -50.35
CA TRP A 697 -25.57 -12.80 -51.22
C TRP A 697 -24.74 -12.67 -52.51
N ASP A 698 -24.07 -13.76 -52.93
CA ASP A 698 -23.26 -13.86 -54.15
C ASP A 698 -22.23 -12.73 -54.34
N MET A 699 -21.52 -12.37 -53.26
CA MET A 699 -20.56 -11.24 -53.25
C MET A 699 -19.17 -11.65 -53.76
N VAL A 700 -19.11 -12.11 -55.00
CA VAL A 700 -17.86 -12.43 -55.71
C VAL A 700 -17.69 -11.54 -56.96
N CYS A 701 -16.48 -11.49 -57.52
CA CYS A 701 -16.17 -10.77 -58.76
C CYS A 701 -16.57 -9.28 -58.67
N ASP A 702 -17.43 -8.74 -59.54
CA ASP A 702 -17.86 -7.33 -59.50
C ASP A 702 -18.48 -6.91 -58.17
N LYS A 703 -18.98 -7.85 -57.36
CA LYS A 703 -19.60 -7.59 -56.06
C LYS A 703 -18.65 -7.83 -54.87
N GLN A 704 -17.40 -8.26 -55.09
CA GLN A 704 -16.47 -8.61 -54.00
C GLN A 704 -16.18 -7.41 -53.07
N TYR A 705 -16.21 -6.17 -53.59
CA TYR A 705 -16.02 -4.96 -52.77
C TYR A 705 -17.08 -4.78 -51.67
N LEU A 706 -18.29 -5.34 -51.83
CA LEU A 706 -19.37 -5.24 -50.86
C LEU A 706 -19.04 -5.91 -49.52
N VAL A 707 -18.22 -6.98 -49.54
CA VAL A 707 -17.73 -7.65 -48.32
C VAL A 707 -16.89 -6.68 -47.48
N GLY A 708 -15.94 -5.98 -48.12
CA GLY A 708 -15.13 -4.94 -47.48
C GLY A 708 -15.94 -3.72 -47.04
N MET A 709 -16.97 -3.35 -47.82
CA MET A 709 -17.83 -2.20 -47.52
C MET A 709 -18.53 -2.32 -46.17
N GLY A 710 -18.91 -3.53 -45.73
CA GLY A 710 -19.50 -3.70 -44.40
C GLY A 710 -18.53 -3.45 -43.22
N GLN A 711 -17.22 -3.66 -43.42
CA GLN A 711 -16.20 -3.23 -42.44
C GLN A 711 -16.02 -1.70 -42.50
N GLY A 712 -15.98 -1.14 -43.71
CA GLY A 712 -15.91 0.31 -43.93
C GLY A 712 -17.07 1.05 -43.27
N LEU A 713 -18.30 0.54 -43.37
CA LEU A 713 -19.48 1.15 -42.75
C LEU A 713 -19.50 1.02 -41.21
N PHE A 714 -18.96 -0.06 -40.65
CA PHE A 714 -18.76 -0.15 -39.20
C PHE A 714 -17.72 0.87 -38.71
N MET A 715 -16.60 1.02 -39.43
CA MET A 715 -15.58 2.04 -39.12
C MET A 715 -16.09 3.48 -39.32
N LEU A 716 -16.91 3.72 -40.35
CA LEU A 716 -17.60 4.99 -40.57
C LEU A 716 -18.60 5.28 -39.44
N GLY A 717 -19.34 4.26 -38.99
CA GLY A 717 -20.18 4.31 -37.80
C GLY A 717 -19.36 4.78 -36.59
N LEU A 718 -18.25 4.11 -36.28
CA LEU A 718 -17.35 4.50 -35.20
C LEU A 718 -16.84 5.95 -35.34
N MET A 719 -16.50 6.39 -36.55
CA MET A 719 -16.05 7.77 -36.83
C MET A 719 -17.10 8.84 -36.57
N VAL A 720 -18.38 8.57 -36.91
CA VAL A 720 -19.48 9.51 -36.68
C VAL A 720 -19.96 9.45 -35.22
N GLY A 721 -19.98 8.25 -34.64
CA GLY A 721 -20.43 8.00 -33.27
C GLY A 721 -19.52 8.60 -32.20
N ALA A 722 -18.20 8.41 -32.29
CA ALA A 722 -17.26 8.84 -31.25
C ALA A 722 -17.37 10.35 -30.90
N PRO A 723 -17.30 11.29 -31.87
CA PRO A 723 -17.51 12.73 -31.65
C PRO A 723 -18.81 13.12 -30.94
N LEU A 724 -19.84 12.28 -31.04
CA LEU A 724 -21.15 12.52 -30.46
C LEU A 724 -21.21 11.87 -29.07
N LEU A 725 -21.02 10.56 -28.98
CA LEU A 725 -21.10 9.80 -27.71
C LEU A 725 -20.01 10.18 -26.72
N GLY A 726 -18.83 10.63 -27.17
CA GLY A 726 -17.80 11.23 -26.31
C GLY A 726 -18.31 12.50 -25.61
N ARG A 727 -18.98 13.40 -26.34
CA ARG A 727 -19.63 14.58 -25.74
C ARG A 727 -20.78 14.19 -24.81
N VAL A 728 -21.61 13.20 -25.18
CA VAL A 728 -22.68 12.72 -24.30
C VAL A 728 -22.10 12.11 -23.02
N SER A 729 -20.96 11.42 -23.09
CA SER A 729 -20.24 10.85 -21.93
C SER A 729 -19.68 11.93 -21.00
N ASP A 730 -19.14 13.04 -21.53
CA ASP A 730 -18.76 14.21 -20.73
C ASP A 730 -19.98 14.96 -20.16
N ALA A 731 -21.11 14.99 -20.87
CA ALA A 731 -22.34 15.64 -20.41
C ALA A 731 -23.09 14.87 -19.31
N TYR A 732 -23.28 13.55 -19.48
CA TYR A 732 -24.19 12.71 -18.68
C TYR A 732 -23.51 11.61 -17.85
N GLY A 733 -22.22 11.34 -18.05
CA GLY A 733 -21.42 10.40 -17.25
C GLY A 733 -20.84 9.24 -18.08
N ARG A 734 -19.73 8.66 -17.60
CA ARG A 734 -19.03 7.55 -18.28
C ARG A 734 -19.88 6.28 -18.26
N LYS A 735 -20.47 5.98 -17.11
CA LYS A 735 -21.18 4.74 -16.85
C LYS A 735 -22.49 4.62 -17.64
N PRO A 736 -23.40 5.61 -17.67
CA PRO A 736 -24.62 5.50 -18.47
C PRO A 736 -24.35 5.26 -19.95
N ILE A 737 -23.38 5.98 -20.53
CA ILE A 737 -23.06 5.86 -21.96
C ILE A 737 -22.39 4.54 -22.28
N LEU A 738 -21.49 4.04 -21.41
CA LEU A 738 -20.94 2.69 -21.56
C LEU A 738 -22.03 1.61 -21.66
N PHE A 739 -22.97 1.60 -20.71
CA PHE A 739 -24.01 0.55 -20.69
C PHE A 739 -25.06 0.71 -21.78
N LEU A 740 -25.44 1.94 -22.15
CA LEU A 740 -26.31 2.17 -23.33
C LEU A 740 -25.62 1.69 -24.62
N SER A 741 -24.32 1.96 -24.78
CA SER A 741 -23.54 1.45 -25.91
C SER A 741 -23.53 -0.08 -25.97
N ILE A 742 -23.32 -0.77 -24.84
CA ILE A 742 -23.37 -2.24 -24.79
C ILE A 742 -24.76 -2.75 -25.21
N ILE A 743 -25.85 -2.20 -24.65
CA ILE A 743 -27.22 -2.66 -24.94
C ILE A 743 -27.55 -2.53 -26.42
N PHE A 744 -27.32 -1.35 -27.01
CA PHE A 744 -27.66 -1.10 -28.41
C PHE A 744 -26.68 -1.76 -29.39
N SER A 745 -25.39 -1.86 -29.06
CA SER A 745 -24.40 -2.62 -29.87
C SER A 745 -24.78 -4.09 -29.93
N THR A 746 -25.17 -4.68 -28.80
CA THR A 746 -25.68 -6.06 -28.73
C THR A 746 -26.94 -6.23 -29.59
N ALA A 747 -27.87 -5.26 -29.56
CA ALA A 747 -29.10 -5.30 -30.35
C ALA A 747 -28.84 -5.18 -31.87
N PHE A 748 -28.03 -4.21 -32.31
CA PHE A 748 -27.71 -4.02 -33.73
C PHE A 748 -26.78 -5.11 -34.27
N GLY A 749 -25.81 -5.56 -33.48
CA GLY A 749 -24.99 -6.73 -33.77
C GLY A 749 -25.83 -7.99 -33.95
N ALA A 750 -26.77 -8.28 -33.03
CA ALA A 750 -27.69 -9.40 -33.19
C ALA A 750 -28.60 -9.24 -34.41
N ALA A 751 -29.09 -8.03 -34.70
CA ALA A 751 -29.89 -7.74 -35.90
C ALA A 751 -29.14 -8.04 -37.21
N CYS A 752 -27.80 -7.90 -37.25
CA CYS A 752 -26.99 -8.32 -38.39
C CYS A 752 -27.13 -9.82 -38.70
N SER A 753 -27.28 -10.70 -37.69
CA SER A 753 -27.52 -12.14 -37.90
C SER A 753 -28.88 -12.46 -38.52
N PHE A 754 -29.85 -11.55 -38.42
CA PHE A 754 -31.20 -11.70 -38.97
C PHE A 754 -31.44 -10.86 -40.24
N ALA A 755 -30.39 -10.21 -40.78
CA ALA A 755 -30.50 -9.45 -42.01
C ALA A 755 -30.89 -10.34 -43.20
N ASN A 756 -31.93 -9.96 -43.92
CA ASN A 756 -32.41 -10.68 -45.12
C ASN A 756 -31.65 -10.26 -46.39
N GLY A 757 -31.06 -9.06 -46.40
CA GLY A 757 -30.29 -8.54 -47.53
C GLY A 757 -29.14 -7.63 -47.09
N PHE A 758 -28.13 -7.49 -47.95
CA PHE A 758 -26.92 -6.74 -47.64
C PHE A 758 -27.16 -5.29 -47.22
N LEU A 759 -28.16 -4.60 -47.78
CA LEU A 759 -28.53 -3.23 -47.37
C LEU A 759 -28.94 -3.15 -45.89
N SER A 760 -29.77 -4.10 -45.42
CA SER A 760 -30.19 -4.15 -44.01
C SER A 760 -29.02 -4.47 -43.08
N PHE A 761 -28.13 -5.37 -43.50
CA PHE A 761 -26.91 -5.70 -42.78
C PHE A 761 -25.94 -4.51 -42.69
N PHE A 762 -25.76 -3.77 -43.78
CA PHE A 762 -24.94 -2.56 -43.83
C PHE A 762 -25.48 -1.43 -42.95
N LEU A 763 -26.80 -1.24 -42.90
CA LEU A 763 -27.43 -0.30 -41.97
C LEU A 763 -27.16 -0.69 -40.51
N PHE A 764 -27.39 -1.95 -40.15
CA PHE A 764 -27.14 -2.42 -38.78
C PHE A 764 -25.65 -2.39 -38.41
N ARG A 765 -24.73 -2.65 -39.35
CA ARG A 765 -23.28 -2.48 -39.13
C ARG A 765 -22.86 -1.03 -38.90
N PHE A 766 -23.44 -0.09 -39.62
CA PHE A 766 -23.22 1.33 -39.36
C PHE A 766 -23.74 1.74 -37.98
N LEU A 767 -24.94 1.27 -37.59
CA LEU A 767 -25.54 1.57 -36.28
C LEU A 767 -24.79 0.91 -35.11
N ASP A 768 -24.32 -0.32 -35.27
CA ASP A 768 -23.46 -1.00 -34.30
C ASP A 768 -22.12 -0.26 -34.11
N GLY A 769 -21.46 0.11 -35.22
CA GLY A 769 -20.25 0.94 -35.18
C GLY A 769 -20.50 2.30 -34.53
N PHE A 770 -21.60 2.97 -34.88
CA PHE A 770 -21.99 4.25 -34.28
C PHE A 770 -22.09 4.15 -32.77
N ILE A 771 -22.85 3.18 -32.24
CA ILE A 771 -23.07 3.10 -30.81
C ILE A 771 -21.89 2.47 -30.04
N GLY A 772 -21.18 1.51 -30.66
CA GLY A 772 -19.99 0.85 -30.09
C GLY A 772 -18.86 1.83 -29.74
N SER A 773 -18.81 2.99 -30.40
CA SER A 773 -17.85 4.07 -30.11
C SER A 773 -17.95 4.61 -28.66
N GLY A 774 -19.14 4.56 -28.03
CA GLY A 774 -19.31 4.95 -26.63
C GLY A 774 -18.59 4.03 -25.64
N GLY A 775 -18.15 2.84 -26.08
CA GLY A 775 -17.28 1.94 -25.33
C GLY A 775 -15.93 2.54 -24.95
N LEU A 776 -15.48 3.62 -25.61
CA LEU A 776 -14.31 4.41 -25.16
C LEU A 776 -14.47 4.93 -23.71
N SER A 777 -15.72 5.14 -23.25
CA SER A 777 -16.02 5.51 -21.87
C SER A 777 -15.55 4.48 -20.85
N ASN A 778 -15.38 3.20 -21.22
CA ASN A 778 -14.81 2.17 -20.36
C ASN A 778 -13.36 2.49 -19.98
N PHE A 779 -12.54 2.86 -20.96
CA PHE A 779 -11.14 3.19 -20.73
C PHE A 779 -11.01 4.44 -19.85
N VAL A 780 -11.80 5.47 -20.14
CA VAL A 780 -11.83 6.71 -19.33
C VAL A 780 -12.25 6.42 -17.89
N LEU A 781 -13.33 5.67 -17.68
CA LEU A 781 -13.80 5.30 -16.34
C LEU A 781 -12.76 4.46 -15.58
N THR A 782 -12.09 3.54 -16.28
CA THR A 782 -11.00 2.75 -15.69
C THR A 782 -9.86 3.66 -15.21
N MET A 783 -9.41 4.62 -16.02
CA MET A 783 -8.31 5.52 -15.66
C MET A 783 -8.67 6.54 -14.56
N GLU A 784 -9.93 6.99 -14.49
CA GLU A 784 -10.43 7.93 -13.48
C GLU A 784 -10.71 7.27 -12.10
N LEU A 785 -10.73 5.94 -12.02
CA LEU A 785 -10.88 5.15 -10.77
C LEU A 785 -9.53 4.75 -10.11
N ILE A 786 -8.40 5.04 -10.76
CA ILE A 786 -7.06 4.57 -10.38
C ILE A 786 -6.15 5.74 -10.03
N GLY A 787 -5.35 5.58 -8.97
CA GLY A 787 -4.37 6.57 -8.52
C GLY A 787 -3.16 6.72 -9.45
N PRO A 788 -2.46 7.85 -9.38
CA PRO A 788 -1.50 8.28 -10.40
C PRO A 788 -0.35 7.29 -10.67
N SER A 789 0.21 6.63 -9.65
CA SER A 789 1.34 5.71 -9.84
C SER A 789 0.97 4.41 -10.56
N LYS A 790 -0.32 4.00 -10.51
CA LYS A 790 -0.79 2.69 -11.00
C LYS A 790 -1.47 2.74 -12.37
N ARG A 791 -1.69 3.96 -12.91
CA ARG A 791 -2.26 4.18 -14.27
C ARG A 791 -1.53 3.43 -15.38
N ALA A 792 -0.20 3.37 -15.34
CA ALA A 792 0.61 2.64 -16.33
C ALA A 792 0.24 1.15 -16.40
N LEU A 793 0.22 0.50 -15.23
CA LEU A 793 -0.07 -0.93 -15.09
C LEU A 793 -1.48 -1.25 -15.59
N VAL A 794 -2.48 -0.50 -15.11
CA VAL A 794 -3.89 -0.75 -15.47
C VAL A 794 -4.16 -0.45 -16.96
N GLY A 795 -3.57 0.62 -17.50
CA GLY A 795 -3.68 0.96 -18.92
C GLY A 795 -3.07 -0.11 -19.85
N CYS A 796 -1.89 -0.65 -19.52
CA CYS A 796 -1.30 -1.76 -20.27
C CYS A 796 -2.11 -3.05 -20.13
N LEU A 797 -2.55 -3.41 -18.91
CA LEU A 797 -3.38 -4.61 -18.71
C LEU A 797 -4.69 -4.55 -19.51
N ASN A 798 -5.32 -3.38 -19.64
CA ASN A 798 -6.49 -3.18 -20.50
C ASN A 798 -6.17 -3.46 -21.98
N GLY A 799 -4.95 -3.15 -22.45
CA GLY A 799 -4.46 -3.54 -23.77
C GLY A 799 -4.37 -5.07 -23.92
N CYS A 800 -3.75 -5.76 -22.96
CA CYS A 800 -3.66 -7.23 -22.97
C CYS A 800 -5.05 -7.90 -23.03
N VAL A 801 -6.06 -7.37 -22.33
CA VAL A 801 -7.44 -7.90 -22.36
C VAL A 801 -8.04 -7.83 -23.77
N PHE A 802 -7.77 -6.76 -24.52
CA PHE A 802 -8.20 -6.65 -25.92
C PHE A 802 -7.54 -7.73 -26.79
N SER A 803 -6.21 -7.89 -26.71
CA SER A 803 -5.48 -8.91 -27.47
C SER A 803 -5.90 -10.35 -27.12
N VAL A 804 -6.20 -10.64 -25.85
CA VAL A 804 -6.78 -11.93 -25.42
C VAL A 804 -8.16 -12.16 -26.05
N GLY A 805 -8.98 -11.10 -26.19
CA GLY A 805 -10.28 -11.19 -26.87
C GLY A 805 -10.16 -11.47 -28.37
N ILE A 806 -9.08 -11.02 -29.04
CA ILE A 806 -8.77 -11.41 -30.43
C ILE A 806 -8.54 -12.93 -30.52
N VAL A 807 -7.68 -13.47 -29.65
CA VAL A 807 -7.35 -14.91 -29.61
C VAL A 807 -8.60 -15.74 -29.29
N PHE A 808 -9.40 -15.31 -28.31
CA PHE A 808 -10.67 -15.95 -27.96
C PHE A 808 -11.65 -15.98 -29.14
N TYR A 809 -11.80 -14.86 -29.85
CA TYR A 809 -12.72 -14.77 -30.97
C TYR A 809 -12.26 -15.58 -32.20
N ALA A 810 -10.95 -15.62 -32.48
CA ALA A 810 -10.38 -16.51 -33.50
C ALA A 810 -10.63 -17.99 -33.18
N GLY A 811 -10.50 -18.39 -31.90
CA GLY A 811 -10.88 -19.71 -31.43
C GLY A 811 -12.37 -20.00 -31.60
N LEU A 812 -13.25 -19.05 -31.27
CA LEU A 812 -14.70 -19.19 -31.47
C LEU A 812 -15.06 -19.38 -32.95
N ALA A 813 -14.44 -18.62 -33.84
CA ALA A 813 -14.66 -18.67 -35.29
C ALA A 813 -14.16 -19.99 -35.92
N PHE A 814 -13.12 -20.61 -35.35
CA PHE A 814 -12.65 -21.94 -35.78
C PHE A 814 -13.71 -23.03 -35.57
N TYR A 815 -14.44 -22.98 -34.43
CA TYR A 815 -15.51 -23.93 -34.11
C TYR A 815 -16.85 -23.58 -34.76
N ILE A 816 -17.21 -22.29 -34.84
CA ILE A 816 -18.51 -21.83 -35.39
C ILE A 816 -18.29 -21.21 -36.78
N ARG A 817 -18.33 -22.06 -37.82
CA ARG A 817 -18.12 -21.66 -39.22
C ARG A 817 -19.33 -21.02 -39.92
N ASP A 818 -20.50 -21.04 -39.30
CA ASP A 818 -21.70 -20.37 -39.83
C ASP A 818 -21.72 -18.91 -39.38
N TRP A 819 -21.69 -17.97 -40.33
CA TRP A 819 -21.56 -16.56 -40.01
C TRP A 819 -22.70 -15.97 -39.16
N ARG A 820 -23.94 -16.43 -39.34
CA ARG A 820 -25.10 -15.94 -38.58
C ARG A 820 -25.02 -16.42 -37.13
N LYS A 821 -24.63 -17.67 -36.92
CA LYS A 821 -24.41 -18.25 -35.58
C LYS A 821 -23.21 -17.62 -34.89
N LEU A 822 -22.08 -17.46 -35.57
CA LEU A 822 -20.87 -16.85 -35.02
C LEU A 822 -21.14 -15.43 -34.52
N ASN A 823 -21.77 -14.60 -35.36
CA ASN A 823 -22.13 -13.23 -34.99
C ASN A 823 -23.17 -13.18 -33.84
N LEU A 824 -24.15 -14.09 -33.83
CA LEU A 824 -25.15 -14.12 -32.76
C LEU A 824 -24.54 -14.51 -31.41
N VAL A 825 -23.66 -15.52 -31.39
CA VAL A 825 -22.94 -15.94 -30.18
C VAL A 825 -22.01 -14.83 -29.69
N ALA A 826 -21.28 -14.17 -30.59
CA ALA A 826 -20.43 -13.01 -30.26
C ALA A 826 -21.21 -11.92 -29.52
N CYS A 827 -22.41 -11.57 -30.01
CA CYS A 827 -23.28 -10.58 -29.36
C CYS A 827 -23.85 -11.08 -28.03
N LEU A 828 -24.28 -12.35 -27.93
CA LEU A 828 -24.93 -12.87 -26.72
C LEU A 828 -23.99 -12.94 -25.49
N VAL A 829 -22.67 -12.97 -25.69
CA VAL A 829 -21.67 -12.95 -24.61
C VAL A 829 -21.72 -11.65 -23.77
N THR A 830 -22.25 -10.55 -24.31
CA THR A 830 -22.38 -9.28 -23.57
C THR A 830 -23.56 -9.28 -22.57
N VAL A 831 -24.61 -10.06 -22.82
CA VAL A 831 -25.87 -10.00 -22.06
C VAL A 831 -25.68 -10.32 -20.57
N PRO A 832 -24.87 -11.34 -20.17
CA PRO A 832 -24.53 -11.59 -18.77
C PRO A 832 -23.76 -10.46 -18.07
N LEU A 833 -23.22 -9.49 -18.82
CA LEU A 833 -22.45 -8.36 -18.26
C LEU A 833 -23.34 -7.16 -17.91
N LEU A 834 -24.57 -7.08 -18.42
CA LEU A 834 -25.50 -5.98 -18.14
C LEU A 834 -25.78 -5.74 -16.64
N PRO A 835 -25.89 -6.77 -15.76
CA PRO A 835 -26.05 -6.58 -14.32
C PRO A 835 -24.89 -5.84 -13.64
N LEU A 836 -23.70 -5.78 -14.26
CA LEU A 836 -22.56 -5.01 -13.73
C LEU A 836 -22.86 -3.50 -13.63
N TYR A 837 -23.91 -3.01 -14.27
CA TYR A 837 -24.41 -1.65 -14.09
C TYR A 837 -24.69 -1.32 -12.61
N PHE A 838 -25.13 -2.26 -11.80
CA PHE A 838 -25.37 -2.01 -10.37
C PHE A 838 -24.08 -2.04 -9.53
N CYS A 839 -23.04 -2.71 -10.02
CA CYS A 839 -21.80 -2.98 -9.31
C CYS A 839 -20.72 -1.90 -9.57
N ILE A 840 -20.61 -1.42 -10.81
CA ILE A 840 -19.59 -0.45 -11.24
C ILE A 840 -20.01 0.98 -10.79
N PRO A 841 -19.13 1.76 -10.13
CA PRO A 841 -19.40 3.15 -9.78
C PRO A 841 -19.25 4.10 -10.98
N GLU A 842 -19.74 5.34 -10.83
CA GLU A 842 -19.39 6.45 -11.74
C GLU A 842 -18.11 7.15 -11.26
N SER A 843 -17.41 7.83 -12.17
CA SER A 843 -16.18 8.58 -11.90
C SER A 843 -16.36 9.65 -10.81
N PRO A 844 -15.59 9.60 -9.70
CA PRO A 844 -15.60 10.65 -8.67
C PRO A 844 -15.23 12.03 -9.22
N ARG A 845 -14.30 12.09 -10.20
CA ARG A 845 -13.88 13.35 -10.83
C ARG A 845 -15.02 14.01 -11.60
N TRP A 846 -15.75 13.22 -12.39
CA TRP A 846 -16.93 13.71 -13.12
C TRP A 846 -18.08 14.11 -12.17
N LEU A 847 -18.30 13.34 -11.09
CA LEU A 847 -19.33 13.68 -10.08
C LEU A 847 -19.03 15.00 -9.37
N LEU A 848 -17.76 15.26 -9.00
CA LEU A 848 -17.34 16.55 -8.43
C LEU A 848 -17.52 17.70 -9.42
N LEU A 849 -17.14 17.51 -10.69
CA LEU A 849 -17.36 18.49 -11.75
C LEU A 849 -18.86 18.85 -11.92
N LYS A 850 -19.76 17.87 -11.83
CA LYS A 850 -21.21 18.08 -11.87
C LYS A 850 -21.81 18.50 -10.51
N ARG A 851 -20.99 18.89 -9.53
CA ARG A 851 -21.39 19.32 -8.17
C ARG A 851 -22.15 18.25 -7.37
N ARG A 852 -22.07 16.97 -7.76
CA ARG A 852 -22.67 15.79 -7.09
C ARG A 852 -21.74 15.25 -5.99
N GLU A 853 -21.31 16.13 -5.10
CA GLU A 853 -20.27 15.87 -4.08
C GLU A 853 -20.60 14.68 -3.17
N LYS A 854 -21.88 14.51 -2.79
CA LYS A 854 -22.34 13.39 -1.96
C LYS A 854 -22.07 12.03 -2.61
N GLU A 855 -22.34 11.90 -3.91
CA GLU A 855 -22.14 10.64 -4.63
C GLU A 855 -20.65 10.36 -4.87
N ALA A 856 -19.84 11.40 -5.11
CA ALA A 856 -18.39 11.26 -5.19
C ALA A 856 -17.81 10.73 -3.87
N ARG A 857 -18.25 11.27 -2.73
CA ARG A 857 -17.92 10.77 -1.38
C ARG A 857 -18.35 9.31 -1.20
N ASP A 858 -19.57 8.94 -1.61
CA ASP A 858 -20.06 7.56 -1.48
C ASP A 858 -19.30 6.55 -2.37
N VAL A 859 -18.71 6.97 -3.50
CA VAL A 859 -17.78 6.13 -4.28
C VAL A 859 -16.43 6.01 -3.56
N LEU A 860 -15.82 7.11 -3.12
CA LEU A 860 -14.51 7.12 -2.47
C LEU A 860 -14.54 6.39 -1.11
N ARG A 861 -15.61 6.54 -0.32
CA ARG A 861 -15.82 5.79 0.92
C ARG A 861 -15.89 4.27 0.67
N ARG A 862 -16.56 3.83 -0.40
CA ARG A 862 -16.60 2.41 -0.79
C ARG A 862 -15.24 1.88 -1.23
N VAL A 863 -14.42 2.70 -1.92
CA VAL A 863 -13.03 2.34 -2.25
C VAL A 863 -12.20 2.18 -0.99
N ALA A 864 -12.26 3.13 -0.05
CA ALA A 864 -11.53 3.08 1.21
C ALA A 864 -11.89 1.83 2.04
N ILE A 865 -13.20 1.59 2.27
CA ILE A 865 -13.70 0.42 3.00
C ILE A 865 -13.24 -0.89 2.33
N GLY A 866 -13.41 -1.03 1.01
CA GLY A 866 -13.01 -2.23 0.28
C GLY A 866 -11.48 -2.44 0.20
N ASN A 867 -10.69 -1.37 0.40
CA ASN A 867 -9.24 -1.41 0.52
C ASN A 867 -8.75 -1.60 1.97
N GLY A 868 -9.63 -1.62 2.97
CA GLY A 868 -9.24 -1.69 4.39
C GLY A 868 -8.57 -0.41 4.91
N ARG A 869 -9.00 0.76 4.42
CA ARG A 869 -8.49 2.08 4.81
C ARG A 869 -9.62 2.96 5.35
N ASP A 870 -9.28 3.85 6.28
CA ASP A 870 -10.21 4.83 6.82
C ASP A 870 -10.54 5.94 5.81
N PHE A 871 -11.79 6.41 5.84
CA PHE A 871 -12.26 7.54 5.06
C PHE A 871 -12.69 8.67 6.00
N HIS A 872 -12.17 9.87 5.76
CA HIS A 872 -12.42 11.04 6.58
C HIS A 872 -13.49 11.93 5.94
N GLU A 873 -14.62 12.10 6.64
CA GLU A 873 -15.75 12.91 6.16
C GLU A 873 -15.43 14.43 6.13
N ASP A 874 -14.43 14.89 6.88
CA ASP A 874 -13.99 16.28 6.94
C ASP A 874 -13.14 16.72 5.73
N TRP A 875 -12.79 15.81 4.82
CA TRP A 875 -12.13 16.12 3.57
C TRP A 875 -12.97 17.06 2.69
N ILE A 876 -12.35 18.14 2.20
CA ILE A 876 -12.97 19.16 1.33
C ILE A 876 -12.42 18.97 -0.08
N PHE A 877 -13.31 18.73 -1.04
CA PHE A 877 -12.94 18.53 -2.44
C PHE A 877 -12.85 19.86 -3.20
N GLU A 878 -12.02 19.88 -4.24
CA GLU A 878 -11.92 21.01 -5.14
C GLU A 878 -13.23 21.24 -5.88
N LYS A 879 -13.77 22.45 -5.72
CA LYS A 879 -14.97 22.89 -6.42
C LYS A 879 -14.53 23.63 -7.66
N PRO A 880 -14.69 23.06 -8.87
CA PRO A 880 -14.27 23.74 -10.09
C PRO A 880 -14.95 25.10 -10.21
N CYS A 881 -14.19 26.09 -10.67
CA CYS A 881 -14.61 27.48 -10.74
C CYS A 881 -15.95 27.66 -11.50
N ASN A 882 -16.68 28.72 -11.16
CA ASN A 882 -18.03 29.00 -11.66
C ASN A 882 -18.17 29.19 -13.19
N LYS A 883 -17.09 29.07 -13.97
CA LYS A 883 -17.10 29.08 -15.44
C LYS A 883 -17.35 27.71 -16.09
N ALA A 884 -17.74 26.70 -15.30
CA ALA A 884 -18.18 25.41 -15.85
C ALA A 884 -19.40 25.51 -16.80
N ASP A 885 -20.10 26.66 -16.80
CA ASP A 885 -21.19 26.96 -17.74
C ASP A 885 -20.68 27.32 -19.17
N ASP A 886 -19.37 27.59 -19.36
CA ASP A 886 -18.74 27.81 -20.68
C ASP A 886 -18.45 26.49 -21.44
N ALA A 887 -19.07 25.37 -21.03
CA ALA A 887 -19.04 24.08 -21.72
C ALA A 887 -19.71 24.09 -23.12
N ALA A 888 -20.19 25.25 -23.58
CA ALA A 888 -20.85 25.44 -24.87
C ALA A 888 -19.95 25.21 -26.11
N GLY A 889 -18.62 25.33 -25.97
CA GLY A 889 -17.69 25.23 -27.12
C GLY A 889 -17.36 23.80 -27.58
N GLY A 890 -17.56 22.79 -26.73
CA GLY A 890 -17.27 21.38 -27.03
C GLY A 890 -15.84 21.12 -27.52
N MET A 891 -15.64 20.08 -28.35
CA MET A 891 -14.31 19.66 -28.83
C MET A 891 -13.48 20.74 -29.53
N LEU A 892 -14.11 21.79 -30.07
CA LEU A 892 -13.41 22.90 -30.72
C LEU A 892 -12.55 23.70 -29.73
N GLN A 893 -12.84 23.63 -28.42
CA GLN A 893 -12.03 24.24 -27.37
C GLN A 893 -10.60 23.66 -27.29
N LEU A 894 -10.35 22.44 -27.80
CA LEU A 894 -8.99 21.88 -27.94
C LEU A 894 -8.12 22.63 -28.95
N PHE A 895 -8.71 23.49 -29.77
CA PHE A 895 -8.01 24.36 -30.72
C PHE A 895 -8.11 25.84 -30.34
N SER A 896 -8.65 26.17 -29.17
CA SER A 896 -8.86 27.56 -28.73
C SER A 896 -7.56 28.32 -28.45
N SER A 897 -6.51 27.63 -27.99
CA SER A 897 -5.17 28.22 -27.78
C SER A 897 -4.14 27.57 -28.72
N PRO A 898 -3.10 28.31 -29.18
CA PRO A 898 -2.07 27.75 -30.06
C PRO A 898 -1.34 26.54 -29.46
N ARG A 899 -1.16 26.52 -28.14
CA ARG A 899 -0.52 25.42 -27.39
C ARG A 899 -1.39 24.17 -27.36
N LEU A 900 -2.69 24.30 -27.05
CA LEU A 900 -3.64 23.18 -27.10
C LEU A 900 -3.82 22.66 -28.53
N ALA A 901 -3.92 23.56 -29.51
CA ALA A 901 -4.02 23.21 -30.93
C ALA A 901 -2.79 22.41 -31.40
N PHE A 902 -1.58 22.84 -31.03
CA PHE A 902 -0.33 22.13 -31.36
C PHE A 902 -0.27 20.73 -30.74
N LEU A 903 -0.52 20.61 -29.43
CA LEU A 903 -0.51 19.31 -28.73
C LEU A 903 -1.59 18.36 -29.27
N THR A 904 -2.80 18.88 -29.51
CA THR A 904 -3.90 18.11 -30.11
C THR A 904 -3.56 17.68 -31.54
N SER A 905 -2.90 18.53 -32.33
CA SER A 905 -2.47 18.20 -33.70
C SER A 905 -1.42 17.09 -33.74
N ILE A 906 -0.44 17.10 -32.82
CA ILE A 906 0.51 15.98 -32.67
C ILE A 906 -0.26 14.69 -32.34
N GLN A 907 -1.13 14.71 -31.33
CA GLN A 907 -1.92 13.53 -30.97
C GLN A 907 -2.76 13.01 -32.14
N LEU A 908 -3.41 13.89 -32.91
CA LEU A 908 -4.18 13.51 -34.09
C LEU A 908 -3.34 12.80 -35.16
N PHE A 909 -2.12 13.29 -35.42
CA PHE A 909 -1.18 12.67 -36.35
C PHE A 909 -0.64 11.33 -35.80
N SER A 910 -0.28 11.26 -34.53
CA SER A 910 0.28 10.05 -33.93
C SER A 910 -0.76 8.92 -33.82
N TRP A 911 -2.03 9.23 -33.54
CA TRP A 911 -3.13 8.24 -33.60
C TRP A 911 -3.42 7.75 -35.02
N PHE A 912 -3.34 8.64 -36.01
CA PHE A 912 -3.45 8.28 -37.43
C PHE A 912 -2.31 7.34 -37.85
N SER A 913 -1.07 7.72 -37.55
CA SER A 913 0.15 6.96 -37.89
C SER A 913 0.19 5.61 -37.18
N CYS A 914 -0.04 5.57 -35.86
CA CYS A 914 -0.19 4.31 -35.11
C CYS A 914 -1.16 3.35 -35.78
N SER A 915 -2.33 3.86 -36.19
CA SER A 915 -3.37 3.03 -36.81
C SER A 915 -2.95 2.53 -38.19
N ILE A 916 -2.43 3.40 -39.07
CA ILE A 916 -1.93 3.00 -40.39
C ILE A 916 -0.89 1.89 -40.27
N ILE A 917 0.10 2.07 -39.40
CA ILE A 917 1.21 1.14 -39.25
C ILE A 917 0.74 -0.17 -38.59
N TYR A 918 -0.10 -0.10 -37.56
CA TYR A 918 -0.66 -1.27 -36.88
C TYR A 918 -1.48 -2.15 -37.84
N TYR A 919 -2.40 -1.56 -38.61
CA TYR A 919 -3.23 -2.31 -39.56
C TYR A 919 -2.45 -2.71 -40.81
N GLY A 920 -1.55 -1.87 -41.32
CA GLY A 920 -0.69 -2.17 -42.47
C GLY A 920 0.23 -3.36 -42.21
N LEU A 921 0.91 -3.40 -41.05
CA LEU A 921 1.73 -4.55 -40.65
C LEU A 921 0.90 -5.80 -40.35
N THR A 922 -0.34 -5.68 -39.86
CA THR A 922 -1.24 -6.84 -39.69
C THR A 922 -1.70 -7.42 -41.03
N LEU A 923 -1.93 -6.59 -42.06
CA LEU A 923 -2.25 -7.07 -43.40
C LEU A 923 -1.04 -7.76 -44.04
N ALA A 924 0.14 -7.13 -43.99
CA ALA A 924 1.39 -7.74 -44.44
C ALA A 924 1.79 -9.00 -43.65
N ALA A 925 1.30 -9.17 -42.41
CA ALA A 925 1.48 -10.39 -41.63
C ALA A 925 0.55 -11.55 -42.05
N GLY A 926 -0.51 -11.27 -42.81
CA GLY A 926 -1.48 -12.26 -43.27
C GLY A 926 -0.86 -13.32 -44.19
N ASP A 927 0.14 -12.94 -44.99
CA ASP A 927 0.78 -13.77 -46.01
C ASP A 927 1.65 -14.91 -45.45
N PHE A 928 1.92 -14.92 -44.14
CA PHE A 928 2.83 -15.90 -43.50
C PHE A 928 2.14 -17.15 -42.93
N SER A 929 0.80 -17.18 -42.86
CA SER A 929 0.05 -18.32 -42.32
C SER A 929 -0.85 -18.95 -43.38
N LYS A 930 -0.93 -20.28 -43.38
CA LYS A 930 -1.70 -21.04 -44.38
C LYS A 930 -3.21 -21.06 -44.11
N ASP A 931 -3.65 -20.62 -42.93
CA ASP A 931 -5.05 -20.62 -42.53
C ASP A 931 -5.45 -19.33 -41.80
N LEU A 932 -6.64 -18.82 -42.16
CA LEU A 932 -7.21 -17.57 -41.67
C LEU A 932 -7.27 -17.49 -40.13
N TYR A 933 -7.62 -18.60 -39.47
CA TYR A 933 -7.87 -18.64 -38.03
C TYR A 933 -6.57 -18.56 -37.23
N SER A 934 -5.55 -19.35 -37.59
CA SER A 934 -4.24 -19.28 -36.93
C SER A 934 -3.54 -17.97 -37.22
N SER A 935 -3.71 -17.39 -38.42
CA SER A 935 -3.22 -16.04 -38.75
C SER A 935 -3.80 -14.96 -37.81
N ALA A 936 -5.12 -14.98 -37.60
CA ALA A 936 -5.79 -14.04 -36.69
C ALA A 936 -5.40 -14.26 -35.22
N ALA A 937 -5.27 -15.52 -34.77
CA ALA A 937 -4.82 -15.84 -33.41
C ALA A 937 -3.37 -15.40 -33.15
N LEU A 938 -2.46 -15.62 -34.11
CA LEU A 938 -1.05 -15.21 -34.02
C LEU A 938 -0.91 -13.68 -33.91
N ASN A 939 -1.71 -12.93 -34.66
CA ASN A 939 -1.79 -11.47 -34.55
C ASN A 939 -2.20 -11.00 -33.14
N GLY A 940 -3.09 -11.71 -32.44
CA GLY A 940 -3.42 -11.40 -31.05
C GLY A 940 -2.33 -11.80 -30.05
N VAL A 941 -1.63 -12.91 -30.27
CA VAL A 941 -0.57 -13.40 -29.38
C VAL A 941 0.67 -12.49 -29.38
N ILE A 942 1.09 -11.96 -30.53
CA ILE A 942 2.32 -11.14 -30.63
C ILE A 942 2.24 -9.79 -29.90
N GLU A 943 1.04 -9.29 -29.64
CA GLU A 943 0.83 -8.03 -28.92
C GLU A 943 1.12 -8.17 -27.42
N ILE A 944 0.84 -9.34 -26.83
CA ILE A 944 0.93 -9.56 -25.39
C ILE A 944 2.36 -9.33 -24.84
N PRO A 945 3.44 -9.87 -25.44
CA PRO A 945 4.81 -9.58 -24.98
C PRO A 945 5.17 -8.09 -25.04
N GLY A 946 4.77 -7.37 -26.10
CA GLY A 946 5.04 -5.94 -26.25
C GLY A 946 4.32 -5.09 -25.20
N ILE A 947 3.06 -5.41 -24.91
CA ILE A 947 2.25 -4.70 -23.90
C ILE A 947 2.73 -5.01 -22.48
N LEU A 948 3.21 -6.24 -22.21
CA LEU A 948 3.84 -6.58 -20.93
C LEU A 948 5.18 -5.85 -20.73
N LEU A 949 5.99 -5.71 -21.78
CA LEU A 949 7.24 -4.92 -21.74
C LEU A 949 6.97 -3.43 -21.42
N ASN A 950 5.86 -2.88 -21.93
CA ASN A 950 5.46 -1.49 -21.63
C ASN A 950 5.29 -1.21 -20.13
N ILE A 951 4.86 -2.19 -19.32
CA ILE A 951 4.70 -2.01 -17.86
C ILE A 951 6.04 -1.58 -17.23
N PHE A 952 7.15 -2.17 -17.68
CA PHE A 952 8.49 -1.81 -17.23
C PHE A 952 8.95 -0.48 -17.85
N LEU A 953 8.84 -0.32 -19.19
CA LEU A 953 9.28 0.90 -19.89
C LEU A 953 8.62 2.17 -19.33
N LEU A 954 7.29 2.15 -19.18
CA LEU A 954 6.51 3.28 -18.67
C LEU A 954 6.79 3.64 -17.22
N SER A 955 7.35 2.71 -16.44
CA SER A 955 7.83 2.95 -15.07
C SER A 955 9.27 3.49 -15.03
N TRP A 956 10.09 3.20 -16.05
CA TRP A 956 11.52 3.49 -16.06
C TRP A 956 11.90 4.79 -16.76
N CYS A 957 11.33 5.07 -17.96
CA CYS A 957 11.73 6.23 -18.77
C CYS A 957 10.59 7.24 -19.04
N GLY A 958 9.40 7.04 -18.48
CA GLY A 958 8.24 7.92 -18.63
C GLY A 958 7.35 7.59 -19.84
N ARG A 959 6.17 8.21 -19.91
CA ARG A 959 5.17 7.94 -20.96
C ARG A 959 5.66 8.38 -22.32
N ARG A 960 6.19 9.60 -22.41
CA ARG A 960 6.63 10.22 -23.66
C ARG A 960 7.81 9.46 -24.26
N THR A 961 8.84 9.21 -23.46
CA THR A 961 10.06 8.53 -23.91
C THR A 961 9.75 7.10 -24.37
N SER A 962 8.82 6.41 -23.69
CA SER A 962 8.35 5.08 -24.11
C SER A 962 7.61 5.12 -25.44
N LEU A 963 6.70 6.09 -25.64
CA LEU A 963 5.97 6.27 -26.91
C LEU A 963 6.94 6.51 -28.08
N VAL A 964 7.85 7.48 -27.93
CA VAL A 964 8.89 7.80 -28.92
C VAL A 964 9.76 6.58 -29.21
N GLY A 965 10.22 5.87 -28.17
CA GLY A 965 11.04 4.66 -28.31
C GLY A 965 10.34 3.54 -29.09
N CYS A 966 9.05 3.32 -28.84
CA CYS A 966 8.26 2.29 -29.55
C CYS A 966 7.98 2.67 -31.02
N MET A 967 7.69 3.95 -31.29
CA MET A 967 7.57 4.49 -32.65
C MET A 967 8.87 4.37 -33.46
N LEU A 968 10.01 4.68 -32.83
CA LEU A 968 11.33 4.54 -33.46
C LEU A 968 11.74 3.08 -33.64
N LEU A 969 11.40 2.18 -32.71
CA LEU A 969 11.62 0.74 -32.87
C LEU A 969 10.88 0.20 -34.11
N SER A 970 9.62 0.59 -34.29
CA SER A 970 8.84 0.26 -35.49
C SER A 970 9.48 0.81 -36.78
N SER A 971 9.98 2.05 -36.74
CA SER A 971 10.74 2.64 -37.86
C SER A 971 12.01 1.88 -38.20
N VAL A 972 12.85 1.57 -37.20
CA VAL A 972 14.13 0.87 -37.35
C VAL A 972 13.91 -0.58 -37.82
N ALA A 973 12.78 -1.19 -37.49
CA ALA A 973 12.41 -2.51 -37.99
C ALA A 973 11.91 -2.49 -39.45
N CYS A 974 11.12 -1.48 -39.85
CA CYS A 974 10.52 -1.44 -41.19
C CYS A 974 11.46 -0.90 -42.28
N LEU A 975 12.27 0.13 -42.01
CA LEU A 975 13.11 0.79 -43.01
C LEU A 975 14.23 -0.09 -43.64
N PRO A 976 14.79 -1.12 -42.97
CA PRO A 976 15.77 -2.01 -43.61
C PRO A 976 15.17 -3.06 -44.56
N ILE A 977 13.87 -3.37 -44.45
CA ILE A 977 13.21 -4.44 -45.21
C ILE A 977 13.39 -4.29 -46.74
N PRO A 978 13.27 -3.09 -47.34
CA PRO A 978 13.50 -2.86 -48.77
C PRO A 978 14.89 -3.21 -49.31
N PHE A 979 15.89 -3.28 -48.43
CA PHE A 979 17.29 -3.50 -48.82
C PHE A 979 17.71 -4.97 -48.68
N LEU A 980 16.80 -5.85 -48.25
CA LEU A 980 17.10 -7.27 -48.05
C LEU A 980 16.84 -8.11 -49.32
N PRO A 981 17.81 -8.93 -49.77
CA PRO A 981 17.69 -9.69 -51.00
C PRO A 981 16.66 -10.82 -50.90
N ILE A 982 15.94 -11.06 -52.01
CA ILE A 982 14.93 -12.13 -52.15
C ILE A 982 15.64 -13.49 -52.18
N SER A 983 15.90 -14.02 -50.98
CA SER A 983 16.54 -15.31 -50.71
C SER A 983 15.79 -16.00 -49.57
N SER A 984 15.91 -17.31 -49.40
CA SER A 984 15.22 -18.03 -48.31
C SER A 984 15.58 -17.46 -46.92
N THR A 985 16.87 -17.12 -46.72
CA THR A 985 17.36 -16.41 -45.54
C THR A 985 16.76 -15.00 -45.46
N GLY A 986 16.79 -14.24 -46.55
CA GLY A 986 16.24 -12.89 -46.62
C GLY A 986 14.75 -12.83 -46.26
N SER A 987 13.92 -13.75 -46.77
CA SER A 987 12.49 -13.83 -46.45
C SER A 987 12.24 -14.07 -44.95
N SER A 988 13.07 -14.89 -44.31
CA SER A 988 12.99 -15.16 -42.86
C SER A 988 13.38 -13.94 -42.03
N VAL A 989 14.33 -13.12 -42.52
CA VAL A 989 14.74 -11.86 -41.90
C VAL A 989 13.69 -10.76 -42.13
N LYS A 990 13.11 -10.63 -43.33
CA LYS A 990 12.00 -9.71 -43.62
C LYS A 990 10.81 -9.98 -42.68
N LEU A 991 10.44 -11.26 -42.50
CA LEU A 991 9.42 -11.69 -41.52
C LEU A 991 9.79 -11.27 -40.09
N SER A 992 11.01 -11.58 -39.64
CA SER A 992 11.46 -11.27 -38.27
C SER A 992 11.44 -9.76 -37.98
N LEU A 993 11.83 -8.94 -38.96
CA LEU A 993 11.76 -7.48 -38.87
C LEU A 993 10.31 -6.96 -38.89
N GLY A 994 9.45 -7.50 -39.76
CA GLY A 994 8.03 -7.16 -39.77
C GLY A 994 7.33 -7.45 -38.43
N LEU A 995 7.64 -8.59 -37.81
CA LEU A 995 7.14 -8.97 -36.49
C LEU A 995 7.70 -8.06 -35.37
N LEU A 996 8.98 -7.67 -35.44
CA LEU A 996 9.57 -6.69 -34.52
C LEU A 996 8.93 -5.31 -34.65
N GLY A 997 8.64 -4.87 -35.88
CA GLY A 997 7.89 -3.65 -36.16
C GLY A 997 6.46 -3.71 -35.61
N LYS A 998 5.78 -4.85 -35.78
CA LYS A 998 4.44 -5.10 -35.23
C LYS A 998 4.43 -5.06 -33.70
N LEU A 999 5.46 -5.60 -33.04
CA LEU A 999 5.63 -5.49 -31.58
C LEU A 999 5.77 -4.01 -31.18
N GLY A 1000 6.71 -3.29 -31.82
CA GLY A 1000 6.96 -1.87 -31.54
C GLY A 1000 5.71 -0.99 -31.70
N ILE A 1001 4.96 -1.13 -32.81
CA ILE A 1001 3.76 -0.32 -33.03
C ILE A 1001 2.60 -0.70 -32.12
N SER A 1002 2.45 -1.98 -31.77
CA SER A 1002 1.40 -2.42 -30.83
C SER A 1002 1.68 -1.90 -29.42
N SER A 1003 2.95 -1.88 -29.01
CA SER A 1003 3.41 -1.19 -27.81
C SER A 1003 3.13 0.32 -27.87
N ALA A 1004 3.49 1.02 -28.95
CA ALA A 1004 3.21 2.45 -29.11
C ALA A 1004 1.70 2.76 -29.04
N PHE A 1005 0.88 1.95 -29.70
CA PHE A 1005 -0.57 2.11 -29.73
C PHE A 1005 -1.21 1.85 -28.35
N SER A 1006 -0.66 0.95 -27.52
CA SER A 1006 -1.09 0.83 -26.12
C SER A 1006 -0.73 2.08 -25.28
N ILE A 1007 0.45 2.66 -25.51
CA ILE A 1007 0.93 3.83 -24.74
C ILE A 1007 0.14 5.09 -25.08
N ILE A 1008 -0.23 5.29 -26.36
CA ILE A 1008 -0.91 6.52 -26.77
C ILE A 1008 -2.31 6.66 -26.15
N TYR A 1009 -3.06 5.56 -25.90
CA TYR A 1009 -4.30 5.60 -25.10
C TYR A 1009 -4.07 6.19 -23.72
N ILE A 1010 -3.04 5.71 -23.01
CA ILE A 1010 -2.68 6.18 -21.66
C ILE A 1010 -2.33 7.67 -21.73
N HIS A 1011 -1.39 8.04 -22.60
CA HIS A 1011 -0.89 9.40 -22.74
C HIS A 1011 -2.02 10.40 -23.11
N SER A 1012 -2.87 10.10 -24.10
CA SER A 1012 -4.01 10.96 -24.43
C SER A 1012 -5.01 11.11 -23.28
N SER A 1013 -5.25 10.04 -22.50
CA SER A 1013 -6.17 10.09 -21.36
C SER A 1013 -5.62 10.88 -20.17
N GLU A 1014 -4.31 10.84 -19.96
CA GLU A 1014 -3.60 11.65 -18.96
C GLU A 1014 -3.46 13.13 -19.42
N LEU A 1015 -3.38 13.37 -20.74
CA LEU A 1015 -3.23 14.71 -21.33
C LEU A 1015 -4.55 15.52 -21.38
N PHE A 1016 -5.67 14.93 -21.80
CA PHE A 1016 -6.93 15.67 -21.96
C PHE A 1016 -7.64 15.92 -20.61
N PRO A 1017 -8.29 17.08 -20.42
CA PRO A 1017 -8.84 17.48 -19.12
C PRO A 1017 -10.26 16.94 -18.91
N THR A 1018 -10.65 16.73 -17.64
CA THR A 1018 -11.87 15.99 -17.25
C THR A 1018 -13.16 16.52 -17.90
N VAL A 1019 -13.29 17.85 -18.08
CA VAL A 1019 -14.47 18.49 -18.72
C VAL A 1019 -14.74 17.97 -20.14
N ILE A 1020 -13.69 17.61 -20.89
CA ILE A 1020 -13.77 17.21 -22.31
C ILE A 1020 -12.94 15.95 -22.62
N ARG A 1021 -12.60 15.13 -21.62
CA ARG A 1021 -11.67 14.00 -21.77
C ARG A 1021 -12.22 12.95 -22.73
N SER A 1022 -13.50 12.60 -22.62
CA SER A 1022 -14.10 11.59 -23.48
C SER A 1022 -14.25 12.10 -24.92
N ALA A 1023 -14.62 13.37 -25.08
CA ALA A 1023 -14.71 14.02 -26.38
C ALA A 1023 -13.33 14.19 -27.04
N GLY A 1024 -12.29 14.58 -26.29
CA GLY A 1024 -10.92 14.70 -26.80
C GLY A 1024 -10.31 13.36 -27.22
N LEU A 1025 -10.46 12.31 -26.40
CA LEU A 1025 -10.11 10.94 -26.79
C LEU A 1025 -10.90 10.47 -28.03
N SER A 1026 -12.18 10.81 -28.11
CA SER A 1026 -13.01 10.49 -29.27
C SER A 1026 -12.53 11.20 -30.54
N LEU A 1027 -12.07 12.45 -30.45
CA LEU A 1027 -11.53 13.20 -31.58
C LEU A 1027 -10.26 12.55 -32.15
N VAL A 1028 -9.30 12.16 -31.30
CA VAL A 1028 -8.09 11.46 -31.74
C VAL A 1028 -8.36 10.02 -32.21
N PHE A 1029 -9.41 9.39 -31.67
CA PHE A 1029 -9.86 8.07 -32.16
C PHE A 1029 -10.40 8.12 -33.60
N VAL A 1030 -11.03 9.22 -34.03
CA VAL A 1030 -11.48 9.42 -35.42
C VAL A 1030 -10.30 9.34 -36.40
N THR A 1031 -9.15 9.96 -36.09
CA THR A 1031 -8.00 9.92 -37.01
C THR A 1031 -7.35 8.54 -37.07
N SER A 1032 -7.41 7.76 -35.98
CA SER A 1032 -7.09 6.33 -36.03
C SER A 1032 -8.03 5.55 -36.97
N ARG A 1033 -9.34 5.83 -36.98
CA ARG A 1033 -10.26 5.16 -37.91
C ARG A 1033 -9.99 5.53 -39.38
N ILE A 1034 -9.67 6.79 -39.65
CA ILE A 1034 -9.19 7.23 -40.99
C ILE A 1034 -7.94 6.43 -41.37
N GLY A 1035 -6.95 6.34 -40.47
CA GLY A 1035 -5.75 5.54 -40.70
C GLY A 1035 -6.03 4.07 -41.00
N SER A 1036 -6.93 3.42 -40.23
CA SER A 1036 -7.31 2.03 -40.47
C SER A 1036 -8.03 1.82 -41.82
N THR A 1037 -8.68 2.86 -42.34
CA THR A 1037 -9.34 2.85 -43.66
C THR A 1037 -8.32 3.02 -44.79
N VAL A 1038 -7.22 3.75 -44.56
CA VAL A 1038 -6.13 3.97 -45.54
C VAL A 1038 -5.19 2.76 -45.63
N ALA A 1039 -4.96 2.03 -44.53
CA ALA A 1039 -3.99 0.94 -44.46
C ALA A 1039 -4.12 -0.16 -45.55
N PRO A 1040 -5.32 -0.64 -45.93
CA PRO A 1040 -5.47 -1.62 -47.01
C PRO A 1040 -4.98 -1.12 -48.38
N PHE A 1041 -5.11 0.19 -48.65
CA PHE A 1041 -4.63 0.77 -49.91
C PHE A 1041 -3.10 0.84 -49.95
N ILE A 1042 -2.43 1.01 -48.81
CA ILE A 1042 -0.96 0.96 -48.72
C ILE A 1042 -0.46 -0.48 -48.96
N HIS A 1043 -1.14 -1.49 -48.40
CA HIS A 1043 -0.82 -2.89 -48.66
C HIS A 1043 -1.03 -3.27 -50.14
N LEU A 1044 -2.09 -2.77 -50.80
CA LEU A 1044 -2.32 -2.96 -52.24
C LEU A 1044 -1.17 -2.41 -53.12
N MET A 1045 -0.38 -1.44 -52.65
CA MET A 1045 0.79 -0.93 -53.37
C MET A 1045 1.96 -1.94 -53.43
N ASP A 1046 1.94 -3.01 -52.62
CA ASP A 1046 2.93 -4.09 -52.69
C ASP A 1046 2.98 -4.76 -54.08
N SER A 1047 1.81 -4.85 -54.75
CA SER A 1047 1.68 -5.35 -56.12
C SER A 1047 2.40 -4.50 -57.18
N VAL A 1048 2.78 -3.26 -56.84
CA VAL A 1048 3.56 -2.35 -57.70
C VAL A 1048 5.05 -2.40 -57.34
N SER A 1049 5.36 -2.57 -56.05
CA SER A 1049 6.71 -2.79 -55.55
C SER A 1049 6.67 -3.46 -54.17
N HIS A 1050 7.20 -4.68 -54.09
CA HIS A 1050 7.19 -5.59 -52.91
C HIS A 1050 7.79 -5.04 -51.60
N ASP A 1051 8.28 -3.81 -51.59
CA ASP A 1051 8.98 -3.18 -50.48
C ASP A 1051 8.53 -1.72 -50.22
N LEU A 1052 7.64 -1.17 -51.07
CA LEU A 1052 7.17 0.20 -50.93
C LEU A 1052 6.28 0.38 -49.69
N GLN A 1053 5.49 -0.63 -49.32
CA GLN A 1053 4.66 -0.59 -48.11
C GLN A 1053 5.52 -0.36 -46.85
N PHE A 1054 6.58 -1.15 -46.62
CA PHE A 1054 7.44 -1.03 -45.45
C PHE A 1054 8.20 0.30 -45.41
N THR A 1055 8.54 0.85 -46.58
CA THR A 1055 9.14 2.18 -46.71
C THR A 1055 8.19 3.28 -46.20
N ILE A 1056 6.93 3.28 -46.67
CA ILE A 1056 5.90 4.24 -46.26
C ILE A 1056 5.63 4.13 -44.75
N LEU A 1057 5.44 2.90 -44.25
CA LEU A 1057 5.17 2.66 -42.82
C LEU A 1057 6.35 3.09 -41.93
N GLY A 1058 7.59 2.78 -42.34
CA GLY A 1058 8.80 3.19 -41.63
C GLY A 1058 8.97 4.70 -41.54
N ILE A 1059 8.75 5.43 -42.64
CA ILE A 1059 8.81 6.90 -42.68
C ILE A 1059 7.72 7.53 -41.80
N LEU A 1060 6.48 7.05 -41.88
CA LEU A 1060 5.39 7.54 -41.01
C LEU A 1060 5.71 7.31 -39.52
N SER A 1061 6.27 6.14 -39.17
CA SER A 1061 6.69 5.80 -37.82
C SER A 1061 7.79 6.73 -37.30
N PHE A 1062 8.76 7.08 -38.16
CA PHE A 1062 9.84 8.03 -37.85
C PHE A 1062 9.31 9.44 -37.58
N VAL A 1063 8.48 9.96 -38.50
CA VAL A 1063 7.91 11.31 -38.38
C VAL A 1063 7.01 11.44 -37.15
N ALA A 1064 6.20 10.41 -36.85
CA ALA A 1064 5.39 10.37 -35.63
C ALA A 1064 6.27 10.36 -34.37
N GLY A 1065 7.32 9.53 -34.32
CA GLY A 1065 8.26 9.50 -33.20
C GLY A 1065 8.99 10.83 -32.94
N ILE A 1066 9.31 11.60 -34.01
CA ILE A 1066 9.87 12.95 -33.87
C ILE A 1066 8.82 13.91 -33.30
N LEU A 1067 7.60 13.93 -33.84
CA LEU A 1067 6.52 14.80 -33.37
C LEU A 1067 6.14 14.51 -31.91
N ASP A 1068 6.10 13.24 -31.52
CA ASP A 1068 5.81 12.80 -30.15
C ASP A 1068 6.87 13.28 -29.13
N SER A 1069 8.10 13.59 -29.57
CA SER A 1069 9.14 14.13 -28.67
C SER A 1069 8.79 15.53 -28.11
N TRP A 1070 7.96 16.29 -28.81
CA TRP A 1070 7.46 17.61 -28.37
C TRP A 1070 6.24 17.55 -27.45
N LEU A 1071 5.70 16.35 -27.18
CA LEU A 1071 4.65 16.19 -26.17
C LEU A 1071 5.20 16.45 -24.75
N PRO A 1072 4.33 16.87 -23.80
CA PRO A 1072 4.70 16.93 -22.39
C PRO A 1072 4.76 15.53 -21.78
N GLU A 1073 5.65 15.31 -20.81
CA GLU A 1073 5.61 14.09 -19.98
C GLU A 1073 4.43 14.15 -19.00
N THR A 1074 3.67 13.05 -18.89
CA THR A 1074 2.46 12.93 -18.04
C THR A 1074 2.64 12.01 -16.82
N SER A 1075 3.70 11.18 -16.80
CA SER A 1075 3.95 10.23 -15.70
C SER A 1075 4.01 10.93 -14.33
N GLY A 1076 3.22 10.42 -13.38
CA GLY A 1076 3.19 10.92 -11.99
C GLY A 1076 2.55 12.30 -11.80
N LYS A 1077 1.95 12.90 -12.84
CA LYS A 1077 1.24 14.18 -12.72
C LYS A 1077 -0.25 13.97 -12.38
N PRO A 1078 -0.88 14.94 -11.67
CA PRO A 1078 -2.32 14.91 -11.44
C PRO A 1078 -3.09 15.02 -12.76
N LEU A 1079 -4.25 14.38 -12.85
CA LEU A 1079 -5.12 14.52 -14.03
C LEU A 1079 -5.68 15.94 -14.13
N PRO A 1080 -5.54 16.63 -15.28
CA PRO A 1080 -6.12 17.95 -15.45
C PRO A 1080 -7.64 17.90 -15.34
N GLN A 1081 -8.21 18.87 -14.66
CA GLN A 1081 -9.65 19.03 -14.47
C GLN A 1081 -10.25 19.89 -15.57
N THR A 1082 -9.68 21.07 -15.84
CA THR A 1082 -10.19 22.07 -16.81
C THR A 1082 -9.21 22.35 -17.95
N LEU A 1083 -9.60 23.23 -18.89
CA LEU A 1083 -8.75 23.63 -20.02
C LEU A 1083 -7.60 24.54 -19.58
N GLU A 1084 -7.84 25.37 -18.57
CA GLU A 1084 -6.89 26.31 -17.99
C GLU A 1084 -5.65 25.58 -17.43
N ASP A 1085 -5.83 24.41 -16.80
CA ASP A 1085 -4.75 23.53 -16.30
C ASP A 1085 -3.69 23.16 -17.37
N LEU A 1086 -4.05 23.25 -18.65
CA LEU A 1086 -3.19 22.94 -19.80
C LEU A 1086 -2.68 24.20 -20.53
N VAL A 1087 -3.28 25.36 -20.26
CA VAL A 1087 -2.90 26.65 -20.84
C VAL A 1087 -1.92 27.39 -19.94
N ASP A 1088 -2.02 27.25 -18.61
CA ASP A 1088 -1.11 27.87 -17.64
C ASP A 1088 0.37 27.56 -17.99
N ASP A 1089 1.16 28.63 -18.07
CA ASP A 1089 2.53 28.60 -18.57
C ASP A 1089 3.51 28.06 -17.53
N HIS A 1090 4.48 27.23 -17.98
CA HIS A 1090 5.86 27.08 -17.47
C HIS A 1090 6.61 25.85 -18.05
N VAL A 1091 6.34 25.47 -19.31
CA VAL A 1091 7.25 24.60 -20.07
C VAL A 1091 7.51 25.24 -21.43
N PRO A 1092 8.67 25.88 -21.67
CA PRO A 1092 9.03 26.32 -23.00
C PRO A 1092 9.27 25.11 -23.91
N LEU A 1093 8.93 25.24 -25.18
CA LEU A 1093 9.35 24.29 -26.22
C LEU A 1093 10.88 24.25 -26.25
N LEU A 1094 11.46 23.14 -25.78
CA LEU A 1094 12.89 22.87 -25.92
C LEU A 1094 13.23 22.84 -27.42
N LYS A 1095 14.18 23.70 -27.83
CA LYS A 1095 14.71 23.72 -29.19
C LYS A 1095 15.32 22.35 -29.52
N PRO A 1096 15.25 21.89 -30.78
CA PRO A 1096 15.81 20.60 -31.17
C PRO A 1096 17.34 20.66 -31.14
N GLY A 1097 17.95 19.80 -30.32
CA GLY A 1097 19.40 19.62 -30.27
C GLY A 1097 19.97 19.59 -28.85
N ILE A 1098 20.09 18.38 -28.29
CA ILE A 1098 21.21 17.85 -27.47
C ILE A 1098 20.76 16.46 -26.94
N ILE A 1099 21.68 15.50 -26.97
CA ILE A 1099 21.45 14.10 -26.61
C ILE A 1099 21.32 13.95 -25.08
N HIS A 1100 20.46 13.03 -24.62
CA HIS A 1100 20.25 12.73 -23.20
C HIS A 1100 21.55 12.42 -22.43
N GLN A 1101 21.89 13.26 -21.46
CA GLN A 1101 22.54 12.84 -20.22
C GLN A 1101 21.53 12.82 -19.07
N ARG A 1102 21.76 11.95 -18.09
CA ARG A 1102 20.86 11.76 -16.94
C ARG A 1102 20.87 13.00 -16.03
N LEU A 1103 19.69 13.42 -15.58
CA LEU A 1103 19.55 14.38 -14.49
C LEU A 1103 19.99 13.72 -13.17
N ILE A 1104 21.27 13.87 -12.86
CA ILE A 1104 21.81 13.81 -11.50
C ILE A 1104 21.82 15.25 -10.99
N PRO A 1105 21.42 15.54 -9.73
CA PRO A 1105 21.64 16.86 -9.15
C PRO A 1105 23.13 17.00 -8.79
N VAL A 1106 23.95 17.28 -9.79
CA VAL A 1106 25.34 17.72 -9.61
C VAL A 1106 25.34 19.23 -9.47
N ILE A 1107 25.89 19.67 -8.34
CA ILE A 1107 26.29 21.05 -8.07
C ILE A 1107 27.32 21.45 -9.13
N SER A 1108 27.11 22.59 -9.80
CA SER A 1108 28.13 23.23 -10.62
C SER A 1108 28.47 24.59 -10.03
N ASP A 1109 29.55 24.61 -9.23
CA ASP A 1109 30.33 25.82 -9.04
C ASP A 1109 30.97 26.22 -10.37
N ASP A 1110 31.01 27.51 -10.66
CA ASP A 1110 31.92 28.11 -11.63
C ASP A 1110 32.81 29.10 -10.88
N SER A 1111 34.05 28.70 -10.61
CA SER A 1111 35.16 29.62 -10.38
C SER A 1111 36.39 29.11 -11.10
N ALA A 1112 36.66 29.67 -12.28
CA ALA A 1112 37.94 29.50 -12.95
C ALA A 1112 38.85 30.67 -12.60
N SER A 1113 40.04 30.38 -12.07
CA SER A 1113 41.26 31.10 -12.44
C SER A 1113 42.51 30.37 -11.93
N ASP A 1114 43.45 30.20 -12.86
CA ASP A 1114 44.80 29.65 -12.73
C ASP A 1114 45.72 30.37 -11.73
N SER A 1115 46.94 29.80 -11.60
CA SER A 1115 48.22 30.35 -11.11
C SER A 1115 48.33 30.77 -9.63
N GLU A 1116 49.45 30.54 -8.93
CA GLU A 1116 50.77 29.97 -9.29
C GLU A 1116 51.51 29.44 -8.02
N GLU A 1117 52.51 28.56 -8.22
CA GLU A 1117 53.73 28.27 -7.40
C GLU A 1117 53.62 28.12 -5.84
N GLU A 1118 54.16 27.08 -5.20
CA GLU A 1118 55.58 26.67 -5.20
C GLU A 1118 55.80 25.14 -5.02
N GLU A 1119 57.04 24.70 -5.27
CA GLU A 1119 57.50 23.30 -5.22
C GLU A 1119 57.68 22.73 -3.78
N VAL A 1120 57.75 21.40 -3.64
CA VAL A 1120 58.91 20.68 -3.06
C VAL A 1120 58.74 19.14 -3.19
N ILE A 1121 59.48 18.58 -4.15
CA ILE A 1121 60.35 17.38 -4.08
C ILE A 1121 59.89 16.15 -3.23
N PHE A 1122 59.52 15.09 -3.95
CA PHE A 1122 59.90 13.66 -3.85
C PHE A 1122 60.08 12.89 -2.50
N HIS A 1123 59.61 11.63 -2.61
CA HIS A 1123 60.22 10.36 -2.16
C HIS A 1123 59.78 9.67 -0.84
N SER A 1124 58.99 8.60 -1.05
CA SER A 1124 59.09 7.25 -0.46
C SER A 1124 59.22 7.06 1.06
N ILE A 1125 58.21 6.41 1.65
CA ILE A 1125 58.17 4.95 1.88
C ILE A 1125 56.73 4.46 1.77
#